data_AF-A0A562PMB3-F1
#
_entry.id   AF-A0A562PMB3-F1
#
_cell.length_a   1.000
_cell.length_b   1.000
_cell.length_c   1.000
_cell.angle_alpha   90.00
_cell.angle_beta   90.00
_cell.angle_gamma   90.00
#
_symmetry.space_group_name_H-M   'P 1'
#
loop_
_entity.id
_entity.type
_entity.pdbx_description
1 polymer ?
#
loop_
_entity_poly.entity_id
_entity_poly.type
_entity_poly.pdbx_seq_one_letter_code
_entity_poly.pdbx_strand_id
1 'polypeptide(L)'
;MVRFDIGKRFAACWRNAAAGVLGLALLLGAAHAAADTPGVFRIMPLGDSLTAGYPALHGVSYRLALRNLLTAAGIPIDYVGSQEQDPADPRNDLAHEGLVGITVDGIRGNASWRTYQPDIILLLAGTNDIRNANVARSLFELYRVVEEFKLAQLVDTINADYSRMGRSVQIFVSSLPPQGYPADGTWNSTLTRTMFDFLSGRLSDVPRPVEHDRFVNAYARFLAGQRLAPDLDRIFADADQDGVPGLSDEEADAAVRALATYIINKFIGDYNVKIRALASAYRNVHFVDAGATVTLADMTDGTHPASQEAYEKMAPAWFEVLSAWFAGQDRYWVGGSGLWSDAQHWSFTPGGAGGAAQPGGGNAVIVQDDALDRVVTRDAGASTALLAGVELDARGTGDLTLRLEQGLRAVEVLAGRTGRAHIQQEGAIATAQFLTLAQEEGSTADYRLDDGTLRTLNEDVGYRGAGAIVQNGGNNDVFSQLILAFGPGSGTYLLEAGEILANQEFIGLNGTGVFTQRGGLNQVQFRHYTAGDVSGTLFVGTSGEPGGRPAAGTYNMLGGALDALRIVNGGTFVYAGGEVAGKMSNDAVLRVSGYRRLAGDFVQSATGALHLDDALVSAQSAVLHIDGNADIDGAVYIHPGAQATLPVGAAFDVLSAATGIDNALLAHVVLPLLPDTRLLRASVIDGTLRIAVDTVRCEDVYTIRNAIGQRGTNLPADVNHDGVVDVRDVAAMAKKLPRGTLCRN
;
A
#
# COMPACT_ATOMS: atom_id res chain seq x y z
N MET A 1 -65.24 2.26 -32.49
CA MET A 1 -65.19 2.36 -31.03
C MET A 1 -63.69 2.38 -30.65
N VAL A 2 -63.17 3.59 -30.34
CA VAL A 2 -61.90 3.95 -29.63
C VAL A 2 -60.56 3.36 -30.18
N ARG A 3 -59.79 4.03 -31.07
CA ARG A 3 -58.66 5.02 -30.89
C ARG A 3 -57.58 4.58 -29.88
N PHE A 4 -56.26 4.53 -30.15
CA PHE A 4 -55.27 5.42 -30.84
C PHE A 4 -54.14 4.55 -31.47
N ASP A 5 -53.58 4.75 -32.68
CA ASP A 5 -52.77 5.85 -33.30
C ASP A 5 -51.42 6.19 -32.63
N ILE A 6 -50.28 6.45 -33.27
CA ILE A 6 -49.59 6.12 -34.54
C ILE A 6 -48.14 6.66 -34.34
N GLY A 7 -47.13 6.14 -35.03
CA GLY A 7 -45.88 6.89 -35.24
C GLY A 7 -44.74 6.16 -35.96
N LYS A 8 -44.56 6.41 -37.27
CA LYS A 8 -43.46 5.89 -38.13
C LYS A 8 -42.51 7.02 -38.58
N ARG A 9 -41.20 6.77 -38.37
CA ARG A 9 -40.01 6.88 -39.27
C ARG A 9 -39.90 8.01 -40.31
N PHE A 10 -38.76 8.70 -40.39
CA PHE A 10 -37.60 8.43 -41.29
C PHE A 10 -36.51 9.53 -41.19
N ALA A 11 -35.33 9.26 -41.78
CA ALA A 11 -34.00 9.85 -41.51
C ALA A 11 -33.45 10.83 -42.58
N ALA A 12 -32.28 11.44 -42.23
CA ALA A 12 -31.12 11.84 -43.08
C ALA A 12 -30.80 13.37 -43.29
N CYS A 13 -29.72 13.82 -42.61
CA CYS A 13 -28.39 14.29 -43.10
C CYS A 13 -28.18 15.50 -44.08
N TRP A 14 -27.13 16.32 -43.76
CA TRP A 14 -26.26 17.26 -44.55
C TRP A 14 -26.38 18.82 -44.47
N ARG A 15 -25.31 19.44 -43.89
CA ARG A 15 -24.45 20.62 -44.25
C ARG A 15 -24.96 22.07 -44.53
N ASN A 16 -24.34 23.01 -43.79
CA ASN A 16 -23.81 24.39 -44.05
C ASN A 16 -24.38 25.30 -45.16
N ALA A 17 -24.78 26.55 -44.82
CA ALA A 17 -24.06 27.80 -45.12
C ALA A 17 -24.90 29.11 -44.92
N ALA A 18 -24.26 30.08 -44.23
CA ALA A 18 -24.25 31.54 -44.48
C ALA A 18 -25.43 32.50 -44.14
N ALA A 19 -25.07 33.45 -43.28
CA ALA A 19 -25.29 34.91 -43.35
C ALA A 19 -26.59 35.56 -42.81
N GLY A 20 -26.41 36.28 -41.69
CA GLY A 20 -26.72 37.71 -41.66
C GLY A 20 -27.93 38.16 -40.83
N VAL A 21 -27.72 38.44 -39.54
CA VAL A 21 -28.41 39.53 -38.83
C VAL A 21 -27.43 40.20 -37.86
N LEU A 22 -27.06 41.44 -38.19
CA LEU A 22 -26.50 42.42 -37.26
C LEU A 22 -27.54 42.72 -36.16
N GLY A 23 -27.18 42.54 -34.90
CA GLY A 23 -27.99 42.93 -33.75
C GLY A 23 -27.10 43.34 -32.59
N LEU A 24 -26.89 44.65 -32.46
CA LEU A 24 -26.17 45.35 -31.41
C LEU A 24 -26.69 44.92 -30.01
N ALA A 25 -25.87 44.23 -29.22
CA ALA A 25 -26.11 44.02 -27.80
C ALA A 25 -24.85 44.39 -27.00
N LEU A 26 -24.94 45.58 -26.43
CA LEU A 26 -24.24 46.14 -25.28
C LEU A 26 -23.18 45.28 -24.58
N LEU A 27 -22.00 45.91 -24.45
CA LEU A 27 -20.96 45.67 -23.46
C LEU A 27 -21.56 45.39 -22.07
N LEU A 28 -21.58 44.12 -21.68
CA LEU A 28 -21.54 43.66 -20.30
C LEU A 28 -20.30 42.78 -20.20
N GLY A 29 -19.37 43.15 -19.33
CA GLY A 29 -18.18 42.36 -19.05
C GLY A 29 -18.59 40.95 -18.67
N ALA A 30 -18.33 40.00 -19.57
CA ALA A 30 -18.42 38.59 -19.26
C ALA A 30 -17.23 38.28 -18.35
N ALA A 31 -17.49 38.22 -17.04
CA ALA A 31 -16.70 37.36 -16.17
C ALA A 31 -16.73 35.98 -16.83
N HIS A 32 -15.59 35.56 -17.39
CA HIS A 32 -15.41 34.18 -17.78
C HIS A 32 -15.54 33.38 -16.50
N ALA A 33 -16.69 32.74 -16.29
CA ALA A 33 -16.72 31.53 -15.48
C ALA A 33 -15.83 30.53 -16.23
N ALA A 34 -14.54 30.53 -15.88
CA ALA A 34 -13.56 29.62 -16.43
C ALA A 34 -14.06 28.20 -16.20
N ALA A 35 -14.28 27.46 -17.28
CA ALA A 35 -14.59 26.05 -17.20
C ALA A 35 -13.42 25.33 -16.50
N ASP A 36 -13.71 24.47 -15.52
CA ASP A 36 -12.71 23.61 -14.89
C ASP A 36 -11.96 22.85 -15.99
N THR A 37 -10.66 23.13 -16.15
CA THR A 37 -9.81 22.38 -17.07
C THR A 37 -9.42 21.09 -16.37
N PRO A 38 -9.87 19.90 -16.87
CA PRO A 38 -9.60 18.64 -16.18
C PRO A 38 -8.10 18.41 -15.99
N GLY A 39 -7.69 18.13 -14.76
CA GLY A 39 -6.28 17.84 -14.42
C GLY A 39 -5.41 19.03 -14.05
N VAL A 40 -5.96 20.25 -13.93
CA VAL A 40 -5.26 21.44 -13.43
C VAL A 40 -5.83 21.87 -12.08
N PHE A 41 -4.98 22.10 -11.07
CA PHE A 41 -5.44 22.57 -9.75
C PHE A 41 -5.58 24.08 -9.70
N ARG A 42 -6.75 24.57 -9.29
CA ARG A 42 -7.01 26.00 -9.08
C ARG A 42 -6.45 26.41 -7.72
N ILE A 43 -5.41 27.23 -7.71
CA ILE A 43 -4.76 27.71 -6.50
C ILE A 43 -5.06 29.18 -6.30
N MET A 44 -5.55 29.58 -5.12
CA MET A 44 -5.73 30.98 -4.75
C MET A 44 -4.68 31.40 -3.73
N PRO A 45 -3.70 32.24 -4.11
CA PRO A 45 -2.91 32.98 -3.16
C PRO A 45 -3.78 34.04 -2.48
N LEU A 46 -4.14 33.80 -1.22
CA LEU A 46 -5.07 34.62 -0.44
C LEU A 46 -4.31 35.29 0.71
N GLY A 47 -4.35 36.62 0.75
CA GLY A 47 -3.62 37.32 1.80
C GLY A 47 -3.59 38.82 1.67
N ASP A 48 -2.54 39.40 2.24
CA ASP A 48 -2.34 40.84 2.29
C ASP A 48 -1.31 41.34 1.26
N SER A 49 -0.64 42.45 1.58
CA SER A 49 0.41 43.07 0.79
C SER A 49 1.60 42.16 0.52
N LEU A 50 1.91 41.22 1.43
CA LEU A 50 2.98 40.23 1.22
C LEU A 50 2.62 39.29 0.07
N THR A 51 1.36 38.86 -0.01
CA THR A 51 0.86 38.06 -1.14
C THR A 51 0.78 38.90 -2.42
N ALA A 52 0.45 40.19 -2.31
CA ALA A 52 0.39 41.11 -3.45
C ALA A 52 1.78 41.45 -4.05
N GLY A 53 2.85 41.40 -3.25
CA GLY A 53 4.22 41.75 -3.67
C GLY A 53 4.57 43.24 -3.50
N TYR A 54 3.87 43.95 -2.61
CA TYR A 54 4.12 45.37 -2.34
C TYR A 54 5.43 45.59 -1.54
N PRO A 55 6.22 46.67 -1.73
CA PRO A 55 6.11 47.72 -2.74
C PRO A 55 6.95 47.46 -4.01
N ALA A 56 7.89 46.52 -3.97
CA ALA A 56 9.00 46.41 -4.93
C ALA A 56 8.57 46.07 -6.35
N LEU A 57 7.62 45.13 -6.52
CA LEU A 57 7.05 44.74 -7.81
C LEU A 57 5.60 44.27 -7.58
N HIS A 58 4.65 45.19 -7.72
CA HIS A 58 3.23 44.85 -7.67
C HIS A 58 2.94 43.68 -8.62
N GLY A 59 2.42 42.57 -8.11
CA GLY A 59 1.94 41.45 -8.93
C GLY A 59 2.80 40.18 -8.96
N VAL A 60 4.03 40.17 -8.41
CA VAL A 60 4.93 39.00 -8.50
C VAL A 60 5.03 38.22 -7.17
N SER A 61 5.46 38.87 -6.08
CA SER A 61 5.64 38.26 -4.74
C SER A 61 6.46 36.94 -4.81
N TYR A 62 6.25 36.01 -3.87
CA TYR A 62 6.76 34.64 -3.88
C TYR A 62 6.14 33.76 -4.98
N ARG A 63 5.02 34.21 -5.58
CA ARG A 63 4.17 33.40 -6.46
C ARG A 63 4.88 32.98 -7.74
N LEU A 64 5.69 33.85 -8.35
CA LEU A 64 6.44 33.51 -9.56
C LEU A 64 7.47 32.40 -9.31
N ALA A 65 8.29 32.53 -8.27
CA ALA A 65 9.25 31.49 -7.92
C ALA A 65 8.56 30.18 -7.54
N LEU A 66 7.47 30.23 -6.77
CA LEU A 66 6.69 29.05 -6.42
C LEU A 66 6.13 28.35 -7.66
N ARG A 67 5.55 29.12 -8.60
CA ARG A 67 5.04 28.59 -9.86
C ARG A 67 6.13 27.95 -10.71
N ASN A 68 7.31 28.55 -10.78
CA ASN A 68 8.44 27.97 -11.50
C ASN A 68 8.86 26.63 -10.87
N LEU A 69 8.89 26.53 -9.54
CA LEU A 69 9.18 25.28 -8.83
C LEU A 69 8.11 24.20 -9.10
N LEU A 70 6.82 24.55 -9.01
CA LEU A 70 5.71 23.63 -9.29
C LEU A 70 5.71 23.17 -10.76
N THR A 71 5.97 24.07 -11.70
CA THR A 71 6.09 23.76 -13.13
C THR A 71 7.28 22.83 -13.39
N ALA A 72 8.43 23.11 -12.78
CA ALA A 72 9.61 22.24 -12.88
C ALA A 72 9.37 20.85 -12.29
N ALA A 73 8.49 20.74 -11.29
CA ALA A 73 8.05 19.47 -10.72
C ALA A 73 6.93 18.77 -11.52
N GLY A 74 6.48 19.34 -12.65
CA GLY A 74 5.41 18.78 -13.47
C GLY A 74 4.04 18.83 -12.80
N ILE A 75 3.81 19.80 -11.92
CA ILE A 75 2.53 20.00 -11.22
C ILE A 75 1.72 21.07 -11.97
N PRO A 76 0.66 20.69 -12.70
CA PRO A 76 -0.17 21.64 -13.44
C PRO A 76 -1.07 22.45 -12.49
N ILE A 77 -0.90 23.77 -12.50
CA ILE A 77 -1.68 24.70 -11.67
C ILE A 77 -2.24 25.86 -12.49
N ASP A 78 -3.37 26.38 -12.02
CA ASP A 78 -4.04 27.60 -12.47
C ASP A 78 -4.16 28.53 -11.27
N TYR A 79 -3.56 29.71 -11.32
CA TYR A 79 -3.71 30.66 -10.22
C TYR A 79 -5.02 31.43 -10.39
N VAL A 80 -5.75 31.65 -9.29
CA VAL A 80 -7.07 32.31 -9.35
C VAL A 80 -7.21 33.44 -8.33
N GLY A 81 -7.86 34.52 -8.73
CA GLY A 81 -8.13 35.67 -7.88
C GLY A 81 -8.54 36.90 -8.69
N SER A 82 -8.98 37.96 -8.01
CA SER A 82 -9.42 39.20 -8.64
C SER A 82 -8.29 40.12 -9.11
N GLN A 83 -7.07 39.90 -8.60
CA GLN A 83 -5.90 40.67 -8.95
C GLN A 83 -5.11 39.89 -10.01
N GLU A 84 -5.20 40.31 -11.27
CA GLU A 84 -4.56 39.66 -12.43
C GLU A 84 -3.71 40.67 -13.21
N GLN A 85 -2.61 40.22 -13.83
CA GLN A 85 -1.81 41.05 -14.72
C GLN A 85 -1.91 40.69 -16.21
N ASP A 86 -2.14 39.43 -16.62
CA ASP A 86 -2.43 39.10 -18.03
C ASP A 86 -2.86 37.63 -18.22
N PRO A 87 -4.15 37.33 -18.53
CA PRO A 87 -4.60 35.95 -18.78
C PRO A 87 -4.03 35.32 -20.06
N ALA A 88 -3.40 36.10 -20.94
CA ALA A 88 -2.94 35.64 -22.25
C ALA A 88 -1.48 35.15 -22.27
N ASP A 89 -0.68 35.40 -21.23
CA ASP A 89 0.70 34.93 -21.10
C ASP A 89 0.82 33.96 -19.92
N PRO A 90 1.08 32.66 -20.18
CA PRO A 90 1.30 31.70 -19.12
C PRO A 90 2.40 32.15 -18.16
N ARG A 91 3.43 32.94 -18.53
CA ARG A 91 4.43 33.40 -17.55
C ARG A 91 3.91 34.49 -16.61
N ASN A 92 2.83 35.18 -16.96
CA ASN A 92 2.23 36.29 -16.20
C ASN A 92 0.90 35.94 -15.52
N ASP A 93 0.38 34.73 -15.69
CA ASP A 93 -0.76 34.24 -14.92
C ASP A 93 -0.33 33.92 -13.47
N LEU A 94 -0.27 34.99 -12.69
CA LEU A 94 -0.02 35.01 -11.26
C LEU A 94 -1.26 35.53 -10.52
N ALA A 95 -2.47 35.23 -11.02
CA ALA A 95 -3.69 35.75 -10.42
C ALA A 95 -3.73 35.47 -8.91
N HIS A 96 -4.20 36.44 -8.14
CA HIS A 96 -4.16 36.36 -6.69
C HIS A 96 -5.27 37.16 -6.03
N GLU A 97 -5.44 36.89 -4.74
CA GLU A 97 -6.33 37.63 -3.85
C GLU A 97 -5.51 38.20 -2.69
N GLY A 98 -4.43 38.88 -3.06
CA GLY A 98 -3.53 39.60 -2.16
C GLY A 98 -3.93 41.07 -2.12
N LEU A 99 -4.49 41.53 -0.99
CA LEU A 99 -5.06 42.88 -0.88
C LEU A 99 -4.23 43.73 0.09
N VAL A 100 -3.61 44.78 -0.41
CA VAL A 100 -2.69 45.63 0.37
C VAL A 100 -3.40 46.23 1.59
N GLY A 101 -2.83 46.02 2.78
CA GLY A 101 -3.34 46.56 4.05
C GLY A 101 -4.55 45.81 4.64
N ILE A 102 -5.06 44.76 3.98
CA ILE A 102 -6.23 44.03 4.47
C ILE A 102 -5.91 43.28 5.76
N THR A 103 -6.87 43.28 6.70
CA THR A 103 -6.83 42.43 7.90
C THR A 103 -7.53 41.11 7.64
N VAL A 104 -7.39 40.14 8.55
CA VAL A 104 -8.08 38.85 8.48
C VAL A 104 -9.62 39.03 8.39
N ASP A 105 -10.18 39.97 9.15
CA ASP A 105 -11.63 40.28 9.07
C ASP A 105 -12.03 40.83 7.69
N GLY A 106 -11.17 41.63 7.07
CA GLY A 106 -11.39 42.15 5.72
C GLY A 106 -11.40 41.03 4.68
N ILE A 107 -10.44 40.10 4.76
CA ILE A 107 -10.41 38.90 3.90
C ILE A 107 -11.70 38.09 4.10
N ARG A 108 -12.11 37.89 5.36
CA ARG A 108 -13.34 37.18 5.69
C ARG A 108 -14.59 37.85 5.12
N GLY A 109 -14.64 39.18 5.13
CA GLY A 109 -15.73 39.97 4.57
C GLY A 109 -15.81 39.90 3.05
N ASN A 110 -14.67 39.93 2.35
CA ASN A 110 -14.61 39.83 0.89
C ASN A 110 -15.02 38.44 0.39
N ALA A 111 -14.60 37.37 1.09
CA ALA A 111 -14.98 35.99 0.81
C ALA A 111 -14.77 35.55 -0.66
N SER A 112 -13.69 36.03 -1.31
CA SER A 112 -13.44 35.85 -2.74
C SER A 112 -13.33 34.37 -3.17
N TRP A 113 -13.01 33.45 -2.24
CA TRP A 113 -13.04 32.00 -2.50
C TRP A 113 -14.42 31.48 -2.94
N ARG A 114 -15.51 32.16 -2.58
CA ARG A 114 -16.87 31.81 -3.05
C ARG A 114 -17.05 32.04 -4.55
N THR A 115 -16.36 33.06 -5.08
CA THR A 115 -16.43 33.44 -6.49
C THR A 115 -15.53 32.57 -7.34
N TYR A 116 -14.27 32.41 -6.94
CA TYR A 116 -13.25 31.72 -7.76
C TYR A 116 -13.17 30.22 -7.48
N GLN A 117 -13.70 29.75 -6.34
CA GLN A 117 -13.79 28.35 -5.94
C GLN A 117 -12.50 27.55 -6.17
N PRO A 118 -11.36 27.98 -5.60
CA PRO A 118 -10.10 27.25 -5.74
C PRO A 118 -10.16 25.85 -5.11
N ASP A 119 -9.31 24.94 -5.59
CA ASP A 119 -9.07 23.64 -4.96
C ASP A 119 -8.08 23.78 -3.79
N ILE A 120 -7.17 24.76 -3.89
CA ILE A 120 -6.12 25.04 -2.90
C ILE A 120 -6.08 26.53 -2.58
N ILE A 121 -5.98 26.88 -1.29
CA ILE A 121 -5.76 28.26 -0.83
C ILE A 121 -4.36 28.35 -0.20
N LEU A 122 -3.55 29.31 -0.66
CA LEU A 122 -2.28 29.68 0.00
C LEU A 122 -2.55 30.90 0.87
N LEU A 123 -2.74 30.69 2.16
CA LEU A 123 -3.17 31.70 3.12
C LEU A 123 -1.97 32.33 3.85
N LEU A 124 -1.72 33.61 3.59
CA LEU A 124 -0.76 34.42 4.34
C LEU A 124 -1.45 35.70 4.81
N ALA A 125 -1.93 35.70 6.05
CA ALA A 125 -2.71 36.79 6.63
C ALA A 125 -2.51 36.92 8.14
N GLY A 126 -2.68 38.15 8.64
CA GLY A 126 -2.48 38.50 10.05
C GLY A 126 -1.42 39.60 10.25
N THR A 127 -0.62 39.89 9.22
CA THR A 127 0.40 40.95 9.24
C THR A 127 -0.20 42.29 9.65
N ASN A 128 -1.32 42.68 9.04
CA ASN A 128 -1.99 43.95 9.30
C ASN A 128 -2.76 43.98 10.62
N ASP A 129 -3.27 42.84 11.09
CA ASP A 129 -3.89 42.75 12.42
C ASP A 129 -2.86 43.08 13.51
N ILE A 130 -1.62 42.60 13.37
CA ILE A 130 -0.50 42.96 14.25
C ILE A 130 -0.05 44.41 14.03
N ARG A 131 0.25 44.79 12.78
CA ARG A 131 0.78 46.11 12.40
C ARG A 131 -0.15 47.28 12.76
N ASN A 132 -1.46 47.03 12.80
CA ASN A 132 -2.47 48.03 13.15
C ASN A 132 -2.79 48.07 14.65
N ALA A 133 -2.20 47.19 15.46
CA ALA A 133 -2.36 47.24 16.92
C ALA A 133 -1.84 48.57 17.47
N ASN A 134 -2.65 49.24 18.28
CA ASN A 134 -2.29 50.51 18.91
C ASN A 134 -1.84 50.26 20.35
N VAL A 135 -0.53 50.17 20.56
CA VAL A 135 0.06 49.84 21.87
C VAL A 135 0.35 51.07 22.72
N ALA A 136 -0.12 52.26 22.34
CA ALA A 136 0.21 53.52 23.02
C ALA A 136 -0.09 53.53 24.52
N ARG A 137 -1.02 52.67 24.98
CA ARG A 137 -1.39 52.53 26.40
C ARG A 137 -0.94 51.21 27.03
N SER A 138 -0.81 50.13 26.27
CA SER A 138 -0.49 48.80 26.80
C SER A 138 -0.08 47.81 25.71
N LEU A 139 0.85 46.91 26.05
CA LEU A 139 1.21 45.74 25.23
C LEU A 139 0.07 44.71 25.12
N PHE A 140 -0.97 44.83 25.94
CA PHE A 140 -2.14 43.94 25.91
C PHE A 140 -2.85 43.94 24.54
N GLU A 141 -2.74 45.01 23.75
CA GLU A 141 -3.35 45.04 22.41
C GLU A 141 -2.71 44.03 21.44
N LEU A 142 -1.39 43.80 21.53
CA LEU A 142 -0.73 42.73 20.76
C LEU A 142 -1.13 41.35 21.26
N TYR A 143 -1.18 41.18 22.58
CA TYR A 143 -1.68 39.95 23.20
C TYR A 143 -3.10 39.64 22.73
N ARG A 144 -3.98 40.64 22.63
CA ARG A 144 -5.35 40.48 22.15
C ARG A 144 -5.42 40.01 20.70
N VAL A 145 -4.57 40.50 19.80
CA VAL A 145 -4.48 40.01 18.42
C VAL A 145 -4.11 38.52 18.40
N VAL A 146 -3.12 38.13 19.21
CA VAL A 146 -2.70 36.72 19.34
C VAL A 146 -3.80 35.86 19.99
N GLU A 147 -4.51 36.37 21.00
CA GLU A 147 -5.56 35.62 21.69
C GLU A 147 -6.86 35.48 20.91
N GLU A 148 -7.35 36.55 20.30
CA GLU A 148 -8.55 36.49 19.44
C GLU A 148 -8.33 35.60 18.21
N PHE A 149 -7.08 35.50 17.75
CA PHE A 149 -6.60 34.62 16.67
C PHE A 149 -7.60 34.46 15.52
N LYS A 150 -7.96 35.58 14.91
CA LYS A 150 -9.02 35.66 13.89
C LYS A 150 -8.78 34.78 12.67
N LEU A 151 -7.54 34.35 12.42
CA LEU A 151 -7.21 33.44 11.32
C LEU A 151 -7.91 32.08 11.43
N ALA A 152 -8.09 31.56 12.66
CA ALA A 152 -8.89 30.36 12.88
C ALA A 152 -10.35 30.54 12.41
N GLN A 153 -10.94 31.69 12.74
CA GLN A 153 -12.32 32.01 12.35
C GLN A 153 -12.47 32.15 10.83
N LEU A 154 -11.44 32.65 10.14
CA LEU A 154 -11.40 32.70 8.67
C LEU A 154 -11.37 31.28 8.10
N VAL A 155 -10.50 30.39 8.60
CA VAL A 155 -10.43 28.99 8.19
C VAL A 155 -11.75 28.26 8.42
N ASP A 156 -12.40 28.48 9.56
CA ASP A 156 -13.74 27.94 9.85
C ASP A 156 -14.78 28.41 8.83
N THR A 157 -14.73 29.69 8.45
CA THR A 157 -15.66 30.26 7.48
C THR A 157 -15.46 29.65 6.09
N ILE A 158 -14.20 29.52 5.65
CA ILE A 158 -13.84 28.87 4.38
C ILE A 158 -14.37 27.42 4.38
N ASN A 159 -14.04 26.64 5.41
CA ASN A 159 -14.48 25.23 5.51
C ASN A 159 -16.02 25.10 5.52
N ALA A 160 -16.71 25.99 6.23
CA ALA A 160 -18.17 26.00 6.25
C ALA A 160 -18.77 26.32 4.87
N ASP A 161 -18.17 27.23 4.12
CA ASP A 161 -18.62 27.57 2.76
C ASP A 161 -18.43 26.41 1.79
N TYR A 162 -17.25 25.77 1.80
CA TYR A 162 -16.98 24.60 0.94
C TYR A 162 -17.88 23.41 1.26
N SER A 163 -18.12 23.15 2.54
CA SER A 163 -19.10 22.15 2.98
C SER A 163 -20.50 22.43 2.43
N ARG A 164 -20.97 23.69 2.46
CA ARG A 164 -22.26 24.08 1.87
C ARG A 164 -22.30 23.93 0.34
N MET A 165 -21.16 24.14 -0.33
CA MET A 165 -21.04 23.94 -1.78
C MET A 165 -20.93 22.45 -2.17
N GLY A 166 -20.75 21.54 -1.20
CA GLY A 166 -20.45 20.13 -1.49
C GLY A 166 -19.09 19.93 -2.16
N ARG A 167 -18.15 20.87 -1.95
CA ARG A 167 -16.79 20.84 -2.50
C ARG A 167 -15.77 20.67 -1.37
N SER A 168 -14.57 20.20 -1.71
CA SER A 168 -13.41 20.18 -0.81
C SER A 168 -12.42 21.29 -1.17
N VAL A 169 -11.66 21.76 -0.18
CA VAL A 169 -10.53 22.69 -0.36
C VAL A 169 -9.37 22.28 0.54
N GLN A 170 -8.15 22.49 0.07
CA GLN A 170 -6.95 22.41 0.90
C GLN A 170 -6.47 23.82 1.24
N ILE A 171 -6.06 24.06 2.48
CA ILE A 171 -5.61 25.37 2.95
C ILE A 171 -4.17 25.23 3.44
N PHE A 172 -3.22 25.83 2.73
CA PHE A 172 -1.84 25.91 3.15
C PHE A 172 -1.67 27.26 3.85
N VAL A 173 -1.41 27.27 5.14
CA VAL A 173 -1.38 28.49 5.96
C VAL A 173 0.05 28.79 6.40
N SER A 174 0.53 29.98 6.06
CA SER A 174 1.91 30.38 6.32
C SER A 174 2.09 31.06 7.67
N SER A 175 3.24 30.82 8.30
CA SER A 175 3.79 31.71 9.31
C SER A 175 3.98 33.14 8.75
N LEU A 176 3.88 34.13 9.63
CA LEU A 176 4.13 35.53 9.32
C LEU A 176 5.63 35.85 9.37
N PRO A 177 6.15 36.65 8.42
CA PRO A 177 7.47 37.25 8.50
C PRO A 177 7.68 38.11 9.75
N PRO A 178 8.94 38.33 10.17
CA PRO A 178 9.25 39.29 11.22
C PRO A 178 8.89 40.73 10.80
N GLN A 179 8.52 41.56 11.77
CA GLN A 179 8.26 43.01 11.58
C GLN A 179 9.17 43.86 12.47
N GLY A 180 9.50 45.07 12.02
CA GLY A 180 10.41 45.98 12.71
C GLY A 180 10.28 47.41 12.22
N TYR A 181 11.27 48.23 12.56
CA TYR A 181 11.33 49.62 12.12
C TYR A 181 11.95 49.72 10.71
N PRO A 182 11.55 50.71 9.90
CA PRO A 182 12.17 50.96 8.59
C PRO A 182 13.65 51.27 8.73
N ALA A 183 14.47 50.73 7.83
CA ALA A 183 15.89 51.08 7.74
C ALA A 183 16.11 52.53 7.25
N ASP A 184 15.13 53.08 6.51
CA ASP A 184 15.19 54.41 5.91
C ASP A 184 14.60 55.55 6.77
N GLY A 185 13.99 55.21 7.92
CA GLY A 185 13.35 56.17 8.83
C GLY A 185 12.07 56.84 8.31
N THR A 186 11.56 56.49 7.13
CA THR A 186 10.50 57.24 6.43
C THR A 186 9.08 56.66 6.56
N TRP A 187 8.88 55.52 7.22
CA TRP A 187 7.56 54.86 7.29
C TRP A 187 7.22 54.23 8.66
N ASN A 188 6.71 55.02 9.62
CA ASN A 188 6.23 54.45 10.88
C ASN A 188 4.78 53.94 10.77
N SER A 189 4.60 52.62 10.83
CA SER A 189 3.30 51.97 11.06
C SER A 189 2.65 52.42 12.39
N THR A 190 1.36 52.15 12.58
CA THR A 190 0.67 52.41 13.86
C THR A 190 1.40 51.69 15.00
N LEU A 191 1.75 50.43 14.81
CA LEU A 191 2.46 49.63 15.81
C LEU A 191 3.84 50.20 16.14
N THR A 192 4.71 50.40 15.14
CA THR A 192 6.08 50.88 15.40
C THR A 192 6.11 52.29 15.98
N ARG A 193 5.19 53.16 15.57
CA ARG A 193 5.04 54.50 16.17
C ARG A 193 4.62 54.43 17.63
N THR A 194 3.50 53.74 17.89
CA THR A 194 2.92 53.72 19.24
C THR A 194 3.78 52.91 20.21
N MET A 195 4.53 51.92 19.72
CA MET A 195 5.51 51.18 20.52
C MET A 195 6.69 52.06 20.92
N PHE A 196 7.23 52.84 19.98
CA PHE A 196 8.28 53.80 20.28
C PHE A 196 7.80 54.82 21.31
N ASP A 197 6.63 55.44 21.10
CA ASP A 197 6.06 56.41 22.05
C ASP A 197 5.85 55.81 23.45
N PHE A 198 5.31 54.58 23.52
CA PHE A 198 5.07 53.86 24.77
C PHE A 198 6.36 53.58 25.55
N LEU A 199 7.40 53.06 24.88
CA LEU A 199 8.67 52.72 25.52
C LEU A 199 9.51 53.96 25.84
N SER A 200 9.52 54.97 24.96
CA SER A 200 10.21 56.24 25.21
C SER A 200 9.57 57.02 26.36
N GLY A 201 8.24 56.96 26.51
CA GLY A 201 7.55 57.49 27.68
C GLY A 201 8.03 56.83 28.98
N ARG A 202 8.14 55.50 29.01
CA ARG A 202 8.69 54.76 30.17
C ARG A 202 10.14 55.12 30.46
N LEU A 203 10.96 55.30 29.42
CA LEU A 203 12.35 55.72 29.57
C LEU A 203 12.46 57.14 30.14
N SER A 204 11.50 58.03 29.85
CA SER A 204 11.47 59.40 30.39
C SER A 204 11.16 59.46 31.89
N ASP A 205 10.56 58.40 32.45
CA ASP A 205 10.32 58.26 33.89
C ASP A 205 11.58 57.83 34.67
N VAL A 206 12.67 57.47 33.97
CA VAL A 206 13.97 57.06 34.56
C VAL A 206 14.91 58.27 34.66
N PRO A 207 15.62 58.47 35.80
CA PRO A 207 16.64 59.51 35.91
C PRO A 207 17.72 59.36 34.84
N ARG A 208 17.94 60.42 34.04
CA ARG A 208 18.99 60.44 33.03
C ARG A 208 20.33 60.91 33.61
N PRO A 209 21.47 60.41 33.09
CA PRO A 209 21.61 59.54 31.91
C PRO A 209 21.70 58.03 32.25
N VAL A 210 21.15 57.18 31.36
CA VAL A 210 21.05 55.70 31.50
C VAL A 210 22.36 55.01 31.12
N GLU A 211 22.84 54.03 31.89
CA GLU A 211 24.12 53.35 31.60
C GLU A 211 24.01 52.34 30.43
N HIS A 212 24.83 52.50 29.38
CA HIS A 212 24.77 51.69 28.15
C HIS A 212 24.93 50.19 28.40
N ASP A 213 25.99 49.77 29.11
CA ASP A 213 26.31 48.36 29.29
C ASP A 213 25.30 47.66 30.23
N ARG A 214 24.83 48.31 31.30
CA ARG A 214 23.74 47.78 32.14
C ARG A 214 22.42 47.66 31.38
N PHE A 215 22.03 48.65 30.59
CA PHE A 215 20.82 48.58 29.77
C PHE A 215 20.91 47.41 28.77
N VAL A 216 22.02 47.31 28.03
CA VAL A 216 22.26 46.22 27.06
C VAL A 216 22.30 44.85 27.76
N ASN A 217 22.89 44.74 28.95
CA ASN A 217 22.92 43.49 29.73
C ASN A 217 21.57 43.12 30.38
N ALA A 218 20.77 44.10 30.84
CA ALA A 218 19.41 43.88 31.34
C ALA A 218 18.49 43.44 30.19
N TYR A 219 18.63 44.09 29.04
CA TYR A 219 18.01 43.70 27.78
C TYR A 219 18.40 42.28 27.37
N ALA A 220 19.70 41.94 27.32
CA ALA A 220 20.18 40.60 26.97
C ALA A 220 19.69 39.50 27.95
N ARG A 221 19.62 39.81 29.25
CA ARG A 221 19.04 38.90 30.26
C ARG A 221 17.54 38.70 30.07
N PHE A 222 16.81 39.74 29.66
CA PHE A 222 15.40 39.61 29.28
C PHE A 222 15.22 38.74 28.03
N LEU A 223 16.05 38.92 26.99
CA LEU A 223 16.04 38.08 25.79
C LEU A 223 16.21 36.59 26.13
N ALA A 224 17.06 36.27 27.11
CA ALA A 224 17.27 34.90 27.58
C ALA A 224 16.09 34.31 28.37
N GLY A 225 15.18 35.14 28.91
CA GLY A 225 14.10 34.72 29.81
C GLY A 225 12.77 34.35 29.14
N GLN A 226 12.63 34.55 27.82
CA GLN A 226 11.46 34.15 26.99
C GLN A 226 10.06 34.53 27.53
N ARG A 227 9.91 35.64 28.27
CA ARG A 227 8.61 36.06 28.84
C ARG A 227 7.73 36.76 27.79
N LEU A 228 6.45 36.38 27.73
CA LEU A 228 5.39 37.00 26.92
C LEU A 228 5.11 38.46 27.28
N ALA A 229 5.35 38.84 28.54
CA ALA A 229 5.24 40.19 29.05
C ALA A 229 6.59 40.63 29.64
N PRO A 230 7.33 41.55 29.00
CA PRO A 230 8.53 42.12 29.60
C PRO A 230 8.19 42.80 30.92
N ASP A 231 8.98 42.52 31.96
CA ASP A 231 9.00 43.33 33.18
C ASP A 231 9.78 44.61 32.87
N LEU A 232 9.12 45.52 32.16
CA LEU A 232 9.72 46.77 31.69
C LEU A 232 10.27 47.59 32.85
N ASP A 233 9.54 47.63 33.97
CA ASP A 233 9.94 48.37 35.16
C ASP A 233 11.28 47.84 35.70
N ARG A 234 11.50 46.52 35.70
CA ARG A 234 12.79 45.93 36.04
C ARG A 234 13.89 46.19 35.01
N ILE A 235 13.59 46.08 33.71
CA ILE A 235 14.57 46.35 32.63
C ILE A 235 15.10 47.78 32.73
N PHE A 236 14.21 48.74 32.99
CA PHE A 236 14.56 50.15 33.11
C PHE A 236 15.14 50.50 34.51
N ALA A 237 14.72 49.83 35.58
CA ALA A 237 15.30 50.02 36.93
C ALA A 237 16.71 49.44 37.07
N ASP A 238 17.02 48.31 36.41
CA ASP A 238 18.36 47.71 36.41
C ASP A 238 19.40 48.57 35.63
N ALA A 239 18.96 49.64 34.96
CA ALA A 239 19.79 50.54 34.15
C ALA A 239 20.27 51.82 34.89
N ASP A 240 20.03 51.93 36.20
CA ASP A 240 20.39 53.08 37.06
C ASP A 240 21.89 53.10 37.50
N GLN A 241 22.42 54.30 37.77
CA GLN A 241 23.85 54.68 37.78
C GLN A 241 24.76 54.04 38.84
N ASP A 242 26.01 53.79 38.43
CA ASP A 242 27.24 53.92 39.26
C ASP A 242 28.37 54.65 38.47
N GLY A 243 28.13 55.88 38.00
CA GLY A 243 29.20 56.84 37.65
C GLY A 243 29.83 56.78 36.25
N VAL A 244 29.12 56.33 35.20
CA VAL A 244 29.60 56.24 33.80
C VAL A 244 28.82 57.21 32.89
N PRO A 245 29.34 57.71 31.73
CA PRO A 245 28.56 58.54 30.82
C PRO A 245 27.38 57.73 30.26
N GLY A 246 26.15 58.20 30.43
CA GLY A 246 24.98 57.48 29.92
C GLY A 246 24.68 57.75 28.44
N LEU A 247 23.70 57.02 27.90
CA LEU A 247 23.29 57.03 26.49
C LEU A 247 23.04 58.46 25.97
N SER A 248 23.57 58.77 24.79
CA SER A 248 23.07 59.89 23.98
C SER A 248 21.62 59.66 23.57
N ASP A 249 20.91 60.72 23.17
CA ASP A 249 19.52 60.60 22.69
C ASP A 249 19.40 59.63 21.50
N GLU A 250 20.40 59.60 20.62
CA GLU A 250 20.47 58.69 19.47
C GLU A 250 20.66 57.22 19.88
N GLU A 251 21.52 56.95 20.86
CA GLU A 251 21.75 55.61 21.38
C GLU A 251 20.54 55.09 22.18
N ALA A 252 19.85 55.98 22.91
CA ALA A 252 18.61 55.66 23.61
C ALA A 252 17.49 55.29 22.64
N ASP A 253 17.30 56.06 21.57
CA ASP A 253 16.31 55.78 20.54
C ASP A 253 16.58 54.47 19.80
N ALA A 254 17.85 54.19 19.48
CA ALA A 254 18.26 52.92 18.87
C ALA A 254 17.96 51.72 19.78
N ALA A 255 18.24 51.86 21.07
CA ALA A 255 17.98 50.83 22.08
C ALA A 255 16.47 50.56 22.26
N VAL A 256 15.64 51.61 22.29
CA VAL A 256 14.18 51.50 22.32
C VAL A 256 13.64 50.78 21.09
N ARG A 257 14.14 51.12 19.88
CA ARG A 257 13.73 50.47 18.63
C ARG A 257 14.11 48.99 18.60
N ALA A 258 15.28 48.63 19.13
CA ALA A 258 15.70 47.23 19.24
C ALA A 258 14.78 46.43 20.18
N LEU A 259 14.49 46.96 21.37
CA LEU A 259 13.56 46.34 22.33
C LEU A 259 12.14 46.20 21.75
N ALA A 260 11.62 47.27 21.14
CA ALA A 260 10.33 47.27 20.45
C ALA A 260 10.27 46.18 19.37
N THR A 261 11.30 46.11 18.52
CA THR A 261 11.40 45.10 17.46
C THR A 261 11.36 43.69 18.04
N TYR A 262 12.10 43.43 19.12
CA TYR A 262 12.05 42.14 19.78
C TYR A 262 10.64 41.80 20.32
N ILE A 263 9.99 42.73 21.03
CA ILE A 263 8.64 42.51 21.58
C ILE A 263 7.65 42.19 20.46
N ILE A 264 7.68 42.96 19.37
CA ILE A 264 6.84 42.74 18.20
C ILE A 264 7.06 41.33 17.64
N ASN A 265 8.31 40.92 17.45
CA ASN A 265 8.64 39.60 16.90
C ASN A 265 8.36 38.45 17.86
N LYS A 266 8.34 38.69 19.18
CA LYS A 266 7.86 37.71 20.16
C LYS A 266 6.38 37.40 19.95
N PHE A 267 5.54 38.43 19.80
CA PHE A 267 4.11 38.25 19.53
C PHE A 267 3.85 37.66 18.13
N ILE A 268 4.64 38.00 17.13
CA ILE A 268 4.61 37.32 15.81
C ILE A 268 4.95 35.83 15.98
N GLY A 269 5.98 35.51 16.76
CA GLY A 269 6.32 34.13 17.10
C GLY A 269 5.17 33.37 17.77
N ASP A 270 4.48 34.00 18.72
CA ASP A 270 3.31 33.41 19.38
C ASP A 270 2.12 33.24 18.43
N TYR A 271 1.91 34.20 17.52
CA TYR A 271 0.93 34.06 16.44
C TYR A 271 1.28 32.88 15.52
N ASN A 272 2.55 32.72 15.15
CA ASN A 272 3.04 31.61 14.33
C ASN A 272 2.90 30.24 15.02
N VAL A 273 3.08 30.18 16.35
CA VAL A 273 2.75 28.99 17.15
C VAL A 273 1.27 28.64 17.03
N LYS A 274 0.37 29.64 17.09
CA LYS A 274 -1.07 29.41 16.89
C LYS A 274 -1.42 28.98 15.47
N ILE A 275 -0.73 29.48 14.45
CA ILE A 275 -0.89 29.01 13.06
C ILE A 275 -0.52 27.52 12.95
N ARG A 276 0.58 27.11 13.59
CA ARG A 276 0.97 25.69 13.63
C ARG A 276 -0.06 24.83 14.35
N ALA A 277 -0.59 25.32 15.48
CA ALA A 277 -1.66 24.63 16.21
C ALA A 277 -2.96 24.54 15.39
N LEU A 278 -3.27 25.57 14.59
CA LEU A 278 -4.41 25.58 13.69
C LEU A 278 -4.30 24.49 12.63
N ALA A 279 -3.14 24.35 11.97
CA ALA A 279 -2.94 23.30 10.97
C ALA A 279 -3.14 21.90 11.55
N SER A 280 -2.63 21.64 12.76
CA SER A 280 -2.82 20.36 13.45
C SER A 280 -4.29 20.06 13.83
N ALA A 281 -5.16 21.07 13.87
CA ALA A 281 -6.56 20.92 14.25
C ALA A 281 -7.48 20.47 13.10
N TYR A 282 -7.03 20.56 11.83
CA TYR A 282 -7.84 20.25 10.65
C TYR A 282 -7.10 19.32 9.70
N ARG A 283 -7.79 18.34 9.10
CA ARG A 283 -7.17 17.42 8.12
C ARG A 283 -6.83 18.08 6.78
N ASN A 284 -7.48 19.18 6.44
CA ASN A 284 -7.30 19.90 5.17
C ASN A 284 -6.50 21.19 5.31
N VAL A 285 -5.86 21.42 6.47
CA VAL A 285 -5.02 22.60 6.71
C VAL A 285 -3.57 22.17 6.93
N HIS A 286 -2.66 22.79 6.18
CA HIS A 286 -1.25 22.43 6.14
C HIS A 286 -0.42 23.64 6.58
N PHE A 287 0.48 23.46 7.55
CA PHE A 287 1.36 24.53 8.00
C PHE A 287 2.52 24.73 7.03
N VAL A 288 2.80 25.99 6.68
CA VAL A 288 3.96 26.39 5.87
C VAL A 288 4.79 27.40 6.66
N ASP A 289 6.09 27.17 6.82
CA ASP A 289 6.94 28.12 7.57
C ASP A 289 7.57 29.19 6.65
N ALA A 290 6.81 29.74 5.70
CA ALA A 290 7.37 30.63 4.70
C ALA A 290 7.81 31.98 5.28
N GLY A 291 7.17 32.47 6.35
CA GLY A 291 7.56 33.70 7.02
C GLY A 291 8.94 33.62 7.68
N ALA A 292 9.37 32.45 8.14
CA ALA A 292 10.67 32.25 8.76
C ALA A 292 11.85 32.31 7.77
N THR A 293 11.57 32.27 6.45
CA THR A 293 12.60 32.30 5.39
C THR A 293 13.13 33.70 5.09
N VAL A 294 12.46 34.74 5.60
CA VAL A 294 12.82 36.15 5.42
C VAL A 294 13.16 36.79 6.75
N THR A 295 14.10 37.73 6.74
CA THR A 295 14.60 38.41 7.94
C THR A 295 14.33 39.91 7.88
N LEU A 296 14.50 40.62 9.01
CA LEU A 296 14.36 42.08 9.03
C LEU A 296 15.34 42.80 8.10
N ALA A 297 16.51 42.21 7.84
CA ALA A 297 17.49 42.76 6.89
C ALA A 297 16.99 42.73 5.44
N ASP A 298 16.00 41.88 5.16
CA ASP A 298 15.38 41.77 3.85
C ASP A 298 14.25 42.80 3.65
N MET A 299 13.89 43.60 4.66
CA MET A 299 12.71 44.48 4.64
C MET A 299 13.06 45.93 4.27
N THR A 300 12.16 46.62 3.53
CA THR A 300 12.32 48.08 3.26
C THR A 300 11.73 48.91 4.39
N ASP A 301 10.44 48.73 4.65
CA ASP A 301 9.66 49.52 5.61
C ASP A 301 9.49 48.82 6.97
N GLY A 302 10.29 47.78 7.21
CA GLY A 302 10.18 46.92 8.37
C GLY A 302 8.99 45.96 8.34
N THR A 303 8.21 45.88 7.25
CA THR A 303 7.12 44.91 7.07
C THR A 303 7.25 44.13 5.76
N HIS A 304 7.65 44.80 4.68
CA HIS A 304 7.68 44.23 3.34
C HIS A 304 9.09 43.93 2.86
N PRO A 305 9.33 42.75 2.24
CA PRO A 305 10.57 42.45 1.55
C PRO A 305 10.95 43.53 0.52
N ALA A 306 12.24 43.88 0.50
CA ALA A 306 12.77 45.03 -0.21
C ALA A 306 13.05 44.81 -1.69
N SER A 307 13.12 43.55 -2.10
CA SER A 307 13.42 43.15 -3.47
C SER A 307 12.62 41.91 -3.84
N GLN A 308 12.58 41.63 -5.14
CA GLN A 308 12.01 40.38 -5.63
C GLN A 308 12.77 39.16 -5.08
N GLU A 309 14.10 39.22 -5.04
CA GLU A 309 14.95 38.16 -4.47
C GLU A 309 14.58 37.85 -3.01
N ALA A 310 14.26 38.86 -2.22
CA ALA A 310 13.80 38.65 -0.84
C ALA A 310 12.43 37.95 -0.78
N TYR A 311 11.49 38.28 -1.67
CA TYR A 311 10.21 37.57 -1.79
C TYR A 311 10.40 36.11 -2.23
N GLU A 312 11.35 35.83 -3.11
CA GLU A 312 11.61 34.49 -3.63
C GLU A 312 12.08 33.50 -2.56
N LYS A 313 12.66 33.99 -1.45
CA LYS A 313 13.05 33.14 -0.30
C LYS A 313 11.88 32.38 0.33
N MET A 314 10.66 32.91 0.20
CA MET A 314 9.45 32.27 0.74
C MET A 314 8.97 31.09 -0.10
N ALA A 315 9.27 31.08 -1.41
CA ALA A 315 8.74 30.09 -2.34
C ALA A 315 9.17 28.64 -2.06
N PRO A 316 10.42 28.34 -1.67
CA PRO A 316 10.84 26.99 -1.30
C PRO A 316 10.01 26.37 -0.17
N ALA A 317 9.66 27.14 0.87
CA ALA A 317 8.86 26.65 1.98
C ALA A 317 7.43 26.27 1.53
N TRP A 318 6.80 27.10 0.69
CA TRP A 318 5.52 26.76 0.07
C TRP A 318 5.62 25.50 -0.79
N PHE A 319 6.66 25.42 -1.62
CA PHE A 319 6.87 24.31 -2.55
C PHE A 319 7.06 22.98 -1.81
N GLU A 320 7.83 22.96 -0.73
CA GLU A 320 8.07 21.75 0.06
C GLU A 320 6.77 21.11 0.53
N VAL A 321 5.89 21.88 1.17
CA VAL A 321 4.63 21.37 1.73
C VAL A 321 3.63 21.03 0.63
N LEU A 322 3.52 21.86 -0.42
CA LEU A 322 2.65 21.60 -1.57
C LEU A 322 3.07 20.32 -2.31
N SER A 323 4.36 20.20 -2.64
CA SER A 323 4.88 19.04 -3.38
C SER A 323 4.70 17.74 -2.59
N ALA A 324 4.89 17.76 -1.28
CA ALA A 324 4.61 16.61 -0.41
C ALA A 324 3.12 16.20 -0.46
N TRP A 325 2.21 17.18 -0.41
CA TRP A 325 0.77 16.92 -0.54
C TRP A 325 0.41 16.32 -1.91
N PHE A 326 0.92 16.90 -2.99
CA PHE A 326 0.71 16.40 -4.36
C PHE A 326 1.28 15.00 -4.57
N ALA A 327 2.45 14.71 -4.00
CA ALA A 327 3.07 13.40 -4.05
C ALA A 327 2.19 12.34 -3.36
N GLY A 328 1.52 12.70 -2.26
CA GLY A 328 0.59 11.83 -1.54
C GLY A 328 -0.77 11.61 -2.21
N GLN A 329 -1.09 12.36 -3.28
CA GLN A 329 -2.34 12.14 -4.01
C GLN A 329 -2.26 10.91 -4.92
N ASP A 330 -3.40 10.28 -5.14
CA ASP A 330 -3.53 9.18 -6.09
C ASP A 330 -3.22 9.64 -7.53
N ARG A 331 -2.84 8.67 -8.36
CA ARG A 331 -2.62 8.86 -9.79
C ARG A 331 -3.36 7.78 -10.55
N TYR A 332 -4.03 8.19 -11.61
CA TYR A 332 -4.84 7.33 -12.46
C TYR A 332 -4.17 7.20 -13.83
N TRP A 333 -3.95 5.98 -14.28
CA TRP A 333 -3.43 5.71 -15.62
C TRP A 333 -4.46 6.13 -16.67
N VAL A 334 -4.02 6.82 -17.71
CA VAL A 334 -4.86 7.29 -18.81
C VAL A 334 -4.21 6.99 -20.15
N GLY A 335 -5.04 6.77 -21.18
CA GLY A 335 -4.58 6.44 -22.53
C GLY A 335 -4.38 4.93 -22.77
N GLY A 336 -3.39 4.59 -23.60
CA GLY A 336 -3.09 3.22 -24.02
C GLY A 336 -1.94 2.58 -23.24
N SER A 337 -1.27 1.62 -23.88
CA SER A 337 0.05 1.14 -23.43
C SER A 337 1.07 2.27 -23.38
N GLY A 338 2.04 2.18 -22.47
CA GLY A 338 3.03 3.24 -22.30
C GLY A 338 4.04 2.97 -21.18
N LEU A 339 4.93 3.94 -21.02
CA LEU A 339 5.96 3.94 -19.97
C LEU A 339 5.43 4.61 -18.71
N TRP A 340 5.69 4.02 -17.56
CA TRP A 340 5.31 4.54 -16.24
C TRP A 340 5.88 5.94 -16.00
N SER A 341 7.08 6.23 -16.51
CA SER A 341 7.72 7.53 -16.35
C SER A 341 7.09 8.65 -17.20
N ASP A 342 6.24 8.32 -18.17
CA ASP A 342 5.60 9.33 -19.03
C ASP A 342 4.41 9.99 -18.33
N ALA A 343 4.57 11.28 -18.03
CA ALA A 343 3.53 12.09 -17.40
C ALA A 343 2.22 12.15 -18.22
N GLN A 344 2.27 11.97 -19.54
CA GLN A 344 1.07 11.95 -20.38
C GLN A 344 0.14 10.77 -20.09
N HIS A 345 0.63 9.74 -19.39
CA HIS A 345 -0.17 8.59 -18.97
C HIS A 345 -0.72 8.70 -17.55
N TRP A 346 -0.46 9.79 -16.83
CA TRP A 346 -0.99 9.97 -15.47
C TRP A 346 -1.93 11.15 -15.37
N SER A 347 -3.00 10.96 -14.60
CA SER A 347 -3.97 11.99 -14.24
C SER A 347 -4.20 12.03 -12.73
N PHE A 348 -4.54 13.21 -12.19
CA PHE A 348 -5.00 13.37 -10.81
C PHE A 348 -6.47 12.95 -10.62
N THR A 349 -7.20 12.75 -11.72
CA THR A 349 -8.63 12.42 -11.71
C THR A 349 -8.89 11.17 -12.54
N PRO A 350 -9.75 10.24 -12.08
CA PRO A 350 -10.13 9.07 -12.88
C PRO A 350 -10.67 9.47 -14.25
N GLY A 351 -10.08 8.95 -15.33
CA GLY A 351 -10.48 9.26 -16.72
C GLY A 351 -10.19 10.70 -17.18
N GLY A 352 -9.43 11.48 -16.41
CA GLY A 352 -9.06 12.85 -16.76
C GLY A 352 -8.01 12.95 -17.87
N ALA A 353 -7.57 14.17 -18.16
CA ALA A 353 -6.46 14.41 -19.08
C ALA A 353 -5.13 13.94 -18.47
N GLY A 354 -4.23 13.46 -19.34
CA GLY A 354 -2.86 13.15 -19.00
C GLY A 354 -2.01 14.41 -18.80
N GLY A 355 -0.86 14.25 -18.17
CA GLY A 355 0.10 15.33 -17.89
C GLY A 355 0.43 15.51 -16.41
N ALA A 356 -0.13 14.69 -15.52
CA ALA A 356 0.28 14.67 -14.13
C ALA A 356 1.66 14.00 -13.99
N ALA A 357 2.43 14.42 -12.99
CA ALA A 357 3.62 13.68 -12.58
C ALA A 357 3.25 12.24 -12.16
N GLN A 358 4.16 11.30 -12.40
CA GLN A 358 4.01 9.90 -12.00
C GLN A 358 3.75 9.72 -10.48
N PRO A 359 3.21 8.55 -10.06
CA PRO A 359 2.92 8.26 -8.66
C PRO A 359 4.13 8.47 -7.74
N GLY A 360 3.90 9.19 -6.63
CA GLY A 360 4.87 9.47 -5.57
C GLY A 360 4.62 8.59 -4.34
N GLY A 361 3.71 9.02 -3.46
CA GLY A 361 3.33 8.33 -2.23
C GLY A 361 1.86 7.89 -2.16
N GLY A 362 0.99 8.38 -3.05
CA GLY A 362 -0.40 7.92 -3.15
C GLY A 362 -0.55 6.59 -3.88
N ASN A 363 -1.78 6.22 -4.22
CA ASN A 363 -2.07 5.03 -5.01
C ASN A 363 -1.75 5.25 -6.49
N ALA A 364 -1.23 4.21 -7.16
CA ALA A 364 -1.21 4.11 -8.61
C ALA A 364 -2.38 3.23 -9.07
N VAL A 365 -3.36 3.84 -9.72
CA VAL A 365 -4.61 3.18 -10.13
C VAL A 365 -4.61 3.01 -11.65
N ILE A 366 -4.52 1.77 -12.11
CA ILE A 366 -4.40 1.40 -13.52
C ILE A 366 -5.62 0.55 -13.86
N VAL A 367 -6.65 1.22 -14.40
CA VAL A 367 -7.94 0.60 -14.68
C VAL A 367 -8.30 0.81 -16.15
N GLN A 368 -8.87 -0.23 -16.78
CA GLN A 368 -9.42 -0.13 -18.14
C GLN A 368 -10.79 -0.79 -18.23
N ASP A 369 -11.70 -0.20 -19.02
CA ASP A 369 -13.07 -0.69 -19.20
C ASP A 369 -13.37 -1.19 -20.63
N ASP A 370 -12.38 -1.15 -21.54
CA ASP A 370 -12.57 -1.46 -22.96
C ASP A 370 -12.00 -2.83 -23.39
N ALA A 371 -12.03 -3.08 -24.70
CA ALA A 371 -11.62 -4.34 -25.31
C ALA A 371 -10.15 -4.36 -25.77
N LEU A 372 -9.36 -3.33 -25.45
CA LEU A 372 -7.99 -3.20 -25.94
C LEU A 372 -6.99 -3.76 -24.92
N ASP A 373 -6.04 -4.53 -25.42
CA ASP A 373 -4.93 -5.00 -24.62
C ASP A 373 -3.95 -3.85 -24.34
N ARG A 374 -3.53 -3.72 -23.09
CA ARG A 374 -2.58 -2.68 -22.66
C ARG A 374 -1.42 -3.27 -21.89
N VAL A 375 -0.24 -2.69 -22.11
CA VAL A 375 0.97 -2.95 -21.35
C VAL A 375 1.46 -1.63 -20.76
N VAL A 376 1.51 -1.57 -19.43
CA VAL A 376 2.15 -0.50 -18.68
C VAL A 376 3.51 -0.99 -18.25
N THR A 377 4.57 -0.33 -18.70
CA THR A 377 5.94 -0.72 -18.35
C THR A 377 6.48 0.21 -17.27
N ARG A 378 6.81 -0.35 -16.11
CA ARG A 378 7.56 0.34 -15.07
C ARG A 378 9.04 0.41 -15.45
N ASP A 379 9.38 1.44 -16.20
CA ASP A 379 10.67 1.64 -16.86
C ASP A 379 11.72 2.34 -15.99
N ALA A 380 12.95 2.50 -16.49
CA ALA A 380 14.10 3.11 -15.80
C ALA A 380 13.84 4.51 -15.21
N GLY A 381 12.91 5.29 -15.77
CA GLY A 381 12.55 6.61 -15.27
C GLY A 381 11.52 6.59 -14.13
N ALA A 382 11.01 5.43 -13.73
CA ALA A 382 9.96 5.32 -12.74
C ALA A 382 10.49 5.55 -11.31
N SER A 383 9.78 6.38 -10.54
CA SER A 383 10.10 6.82 -9.17
C SER A 383 10.41 5.66 -8.22
N THR A 384 11.29 5.84 -7.23
CA THR A 384 11.59 4.82 -6.21
C THR A 384 10.82 5.01 -4.90
N ALA A 385 9.88 5.96 -4.89
CA ALA A 385 9.05 6.27 -3.75
C ALA A 385 8.16 5.08 -3.34
N LEU A 386 7.83 5.02 -2.04
CA LEU A 386 6.92 4.03 -1.49
C LEU A 386 5.48 4.45 -1.79
N LEU A 387 4.77 3.68 -2.60
CA LEU A 387 3.36 3.89 -2.92
C LEU A 387 2.45 3.36 -1.81
N ALA A 388 1.33 4.06 -1.58
CA ALA A 388 0.26 3.54 -0.73
C ALA A 388 -0.35 2.26 -1.32
N GLY A 389 -0.47 2.18 -2.63
CA GLY A 389 -1.01 1.01 -3.30
C GLY A 389 -0.80 1.02 -4.80
N VAL A 390 -0.85 -0.15 -5.41
CA VAL A 390 -0.98 -0.33 -6.87
C VAL A 390 -2.23 -1.15 -7.14
N GLU A 391 -3.16 -0.58 -7.88
CA GLU A 391 -4.36 -1.27 -8.37
C GLU A 391 -4.25 -1.49 -9.88
N LEU A 392 -4.37 -2.74 -10.32
CA LEU A 392 -4.38 -3.14 -11.72
C LEU A 392 -5.69 -3.89 -12.00
N ASP A 393 -6.60 -3.33 -12.80
CA ASP A 393 -7.93 -3.93 -13.01
C ASP A 393 -8.48 -3.66 -14.43
N ALA A 394 -8.51 -4.68 -15.28
CA ALA A 394 -9.20 -4.68 -16.57
C ALA A 394 -10.63 -5.17 -16.43
N ARG A 395 -11.58 -4.23 -16.35
CA ARG A 395 -13.02 -4.48 -16.23
C ARG A 395 -13.70 -4.75 -17.58
N GLY A 396 -13.03 -4.34 -18.67
CA GLY A 396 -13.44 -4.64 -20.03
C GLY A 396 -13.07 -6.05 -20.49
N THR A 397 -12.95 -6.25 -21.80
CA THR A 397 -12.60 -7.56 -22.41
C THR A 397 -11.14 -7.69 -22.86
N GLY A 398 -10.39 -6.57 -22.90
CA GLY A 398 -8.95 -6.59 -23.16
C GLY A 398 -8.14 -6.98 -21.93
N ASP A 399 -6.90 -7.37 -22.15
CA ASP A 399 -5.94 -7.71 -21.10
C ASP A 399 -5.15 -6.46 -20.64
N LEU A 400 -4.75 -6.45 -19.38
CA LEU A 400 -3.96 -5.37 -18.79
C LEU A 400 -2.74 -5.95 -18.08
N THR A 401 -1.57 -5.61 -18.59
CA THR A 401 -0.29 -6.08 -18.07
C THR A 401 0.51 -4.95 -17.45
N LEU A 402 0.99 -5.14 -16.23
CA LEU A 402 2.06 -4.33 -15.63
C LEU A 402 3.39 -5.07 -15.75
N ARG A 403 4.32 -4.54 -16.55
CA ARG A 403 5.67 -5.07 -16.69
C ARG A 403 6.64 -4.34 -15.77
N LEU A 404 7.34 -5.06 -14.92
CA LEU A 404 8.29 -4.55 -13.93
C LEU A 404 9.72 -4.69 -14.46
N GLU A 405 10.18 -3.68 -15.21
CA GLU A 405 11.60 -3.55 -15.59
C GLU A 405 12.42 -2.81 -14.51
N GLN A 406 11.76 -2.02 -13.67
CA GLN A 406 12.30 -1.41 -12.46
C GLN A 406 11.58 -1.88 -11.21
N GLY A 407 12.27 -1.74 -10.07
CA GLY A 407 11.73 -2.13 -8.78
C GLY A 407 10.45 -1.38 -8.41
N LEU A 408 9.56 -2.07 -7.71
CA LEU A 408 8.30 -1.53 -7.19
C LEU A 408 8.35 -1.53 -5.66
N ARG A 409 7.91 -0.44 -5.02
CA ARG A 409 7.72 -0.38 -3.58
C ARG A 409 6.31 0.10 -3.30
N ALA A 410 5.48 -0.77 -2.74
CA ALA A 410 4.10 -0.44 -2.38
C ALA A 410 3.77 -1.00 -0.99
N VAL A 411 2.76 -0.45 -0.34
CA VAL A 411 2.15 -1.10 0.83
C VAL A 411 1.24 -2.23 0.34
N GLU A 412 0.37 -1.95 -0.63
CA GLU A 412 -0.55 -2.94 -1.23
C GLU A 412 -0.34 -3.06 -2.74
N VAL A 413 -0.39 -4.28 -3.27
CA VAL A 413 -0.52 -4.55 -4.70
C VAL A 413 -1.77 -5.41 -4.90
N LEU A 414 -2.74 -4.85 -5.60
CA LEU A 414 -4.00 -5.50 -5.92
C LEU A 414 -4.13 -5.66 -7.43
N ALA A 415 -4.17 -6.91 -7.89
CA ALA A 415 -4.36 -7.24 -9.31
C ALA A 415 -5.67 -8.01 -9.50
N GLY A 416 -6.52 -7.50 -10.38
CA GLY A 416 -7.82 -8.07 -10.70
C GLY A 416 -8.76 -7.94 -9.51
N ARG A 417 -9.21 -6.71 -9.20
CA ARG A 417 -10.21 -6.52 -8.14
C ARG A 417 -11.53 -7.16 -8.56
N THR A 418 -12.05 -6.73 -9.72
CA THR A 418 -13.33 -7.21 -10.27
C THR A 418 -13.18 -7.79 -11.67
N GLY A 419 -12.10 -7.43 -12.37
CA GLY A 419 -11.82 -7.84 -13.73
C GLY A 419 -10.57 -8.70 -13.84
N ARG A 420 -9.70 -8.36 -14.79
CA ARG A 420 -8.49 -9.14 -15.11
C ARG A 420 -7.20 -8.34 -14.92
N ALA A 421 -6.10 -9.00 -14.59
CA ALA A 421 -4.80 -8.33 -14.46
C ALA A 421 -3.63 -9.30 -14.60
N HIS A 422 -2.53 -8.83 -15.18
CA HIS A 422 -1.30 -9.59 -15.36
C HIS A 422 -0.12 -8.77 -14.86
N ILE A 423 0.77 -9.36 -14.05
CA ILE A 423 2.03 -8.72 -13.64
C ILE A 423 3.19 -9.58 -14.14
N GLN A 424 4.18 -8.94 -14.77
CA GLN A 424 5.38 -9.60 -15.30
C GLN A 424 6.64 -9.01 -14.69
N GLN A 425 7.54 -9.82 -14.13
CA GLN A 425 8.81 -9.38 -13.55
C GLN A 425 10.00 -10.18 -14.12
N GLU A 426 11.01 -9.48 -14.63
CA GLU A 426 12.15 -10.07 -15.38
C GLU A 426 13.54 -9.82 -14.74
N GLY A 427 13.64 -9.28 -13.51
CA GLY A 427 14.95 -9.02 -12.87
C GLY A 427 14.99 -7.92 -11.80
N ALA A 428 13.87 -7.29 -11.49
CA ALA A 428 13.77 -6.22 -10.49
C ALA A 428 13.50 -6.74 -9.06
N ILE A 429 13.55 -5.84 -8.07
CA ILE A 429 13.03 -6.11 -6.72
C ILE A 429 11.67 -5.44 -6.58
N ALA A 430 10.61 -6.22 -6.42
CA ALA A 430 9.29 -5.74 -6.03
C ALA A 430 9.06 -6.01 -4.54
N THR A 431 8.68 -5.00 -3.79
CA THR A 431 8.28 -5.11 -2.38
C THR A 431 6.85 -4.63 -2.20
N ALA A 432 6.03 -5.47 -1.58
CA ALA A 432 4.70 -5.13 -1.08
C ALA A 432 4.55 -5.60 0.38
N GLN A 433 3.65 -5.02 1.17
CA GLN A 433 3.20 -5.71 2.38
C GLN A 433 2.18 -6.77 2.00
N PHE A 434 1.20 -6.42 1.17
CA PHE A 434 0.15 -7.33 0.72
C PHE A 434 0.17 -7.43 -0.80
N LEU A 435 0.22 -8.66 -1.32
CA LEU A 435 -0.10 -8.96 -2.71
C LEU A 435 -1.41 -9.74 -2.75
N THR A 436 -2.41 -9.21 -3.46
CA THR A 436 -3.70 -9.88 -3.64
C THR A 436 -3.98 -10.04 -5.13
N LEU A 437 -4.23 -11.29 -5.54
CA LEU A 437 -4.60 -11.65 -6.91
C LEU A 437 -6.04 -12.17 -6.94
N ALA A 438 -6.88 -11.58 -7.80
CA ALA A 438 -8.27 -11.97 -8.03
C ALA A 438 -9.16 -11.85 -6.78
N GLN A 439 -9.48 -10.61 -6.41
CA GLN A 439 -10.11 -10.29 -5.12
C GLN A 439 -11.58 -10.73 -5.04
N GLU A 440 -12.36 -10.45 -6.09
CA GLU A 440 -13.81 -10.71 -6.11
C GLU A 440 -14.19 -11.89 -7.02
N GLU A 441 -15.42 -12.38 -6.84
CA GLU A 441 -15.97 -13.46 -7.67
C GLU A 441 -15.97 -13.10 -9.16
N GLY A 442 -15.51 -14.03 -10.00
CA GLY A 442 -15.42 -13.85 -11.46
C GLY A 442 -14.17 -13.09 -11.94
N SER A 443 -13.39 -12.48 -11.04
CA SER A 443 -12.11 -11.84 -11.39
C SER A 443 -11.03 -12.89 -11.69
N THR A 444 -10.02 -12.53 -12.49
CA THR A 444 -8.84 -13.36 -12.72
C THR A 444 -7.56 -12.54 -12.63
N ALA A 445 -6.49 -13.05 -12.03
CA ALA A 445 -5.22 -12.33 -12.05
C ALA A 445 -4.03 -13.29 -11.98
N ASP A 446 -2.94 -12.93 -12.65
CA ASP A 446 -1.68 -13.65 -12.53
C ASP A 446 -0.46 -12.77 -12.32
N TYR A 447 0.51 -13.37 -11.64
CA TYR A 447 1.84 -12.83 -11.45
C TYR A 447 2.88 -13.81 -12.03
N ARG A 448 3.68 -13.34 -12.99
CA ARG A 448 4.78 -14.09 -13.59
C ARG A 448 6.11 -13.55 -13.09
N LEU A 449 6.85 -14.38 -12.34
CA LEU A 449 8.20 -14.12 -11.87
C LEU A 449 9.21 -14.89 -12.73
N ASP A 450 9.81 -14.24 -13.71
CA ASP A 450 10.85 -14.84 -14.56
C ASP A 450 12.23 -14.74 -13.91
N ASP A 451 12.55 -13.61 -13.28
CA ASP A 451 13.78 -13.40 -12.50
C ASP A 451 13.61 -12.24 -11.48
N GLY A 452 14.61 -11.99 -10.63
CA GLY A 452 14.62 -10.94 -9.62
C GLY A 452 14.08 -11.40 -8.26
N THR A 453 13.49 -10.48 -7.48
CA THR A 453 12.94 -10.81 -6.16
C THR A 453 11.57 -10.18 -5.93
N LEU A 454 10.58 -10.99 -5.59
CA LEU A 454 9.31 -10.55 -5.01
C LEU A 454 9.42 -10.67 -3.48
N ARG A 455 9.11 -9.59 -2.75
CA ARG A 455 9.09 -9.56 -1.27
C ARG A 455 7.73 -9.12 -0.76
N THR A 456 7.10 -9.97 0.02
CA THR A 456 5.74 -9.74 0.53
C THR A 456 5.64 -10.12 2.00
N LEU A 457 4.78 -9.43 2.76
CA LEU A 457 4.39 -9.95 4.07
C LEU A 457 3.39 -11.10 3.86
N ASN A 458 2.34 -10.85 3.08
CA ASN A 458 1.32 -11.83 2.74
C ASN A 458 1.09 -11.88 1.22
N GLU A 459 0.86 -13.10 0.71
CA GLU A 459 0.45 -13.34 -0.67
C GLU A 459 -0.87 -14.11 -0.70
N ASP A 460 -1.94 -13.43 -1.13
CA ASP A 460 -3.26 -14.02 -1.27
C ASP A 460 -3.56 -14.24 -2.75
N VAL A 461 -3.48 -15.50 -3.19
CA VAL A 461 -3.65 -15.90 -4.58
C VAL A 461 -5.02 -16.54 -4.76
N GLY A 462 -5.91 -15.87 -5.49
CA GLY A 462 -7.25 -16.37 -5.78
C GLY A 462 -8.20 -16.23 -4.59
N TYR A 463 -8.34 -15.01 -4.06
CA TYR A 463 -9.14 -14.76 -2.86
C TYR A 463 -10.59 -15.21 -3.04
N ARG A 464 -11.32 -14.59 -3.97
CA ARG A 464 -12.66 -15.04 -4.38
C ARG A 464 -12.76 -15.32 -5.88
N GLY A 465 -11.81 -14.83 -6.67
CA GLY A 465 -11.67 -15.12 -8.09
C GLY A 465 -10.61 -16.20 -8.37
N ALA A 466 -10.09 -16.21 -9.59
CA ALA A 466 -9.04 -17.13 -10.03
C ALA A 466 -7.67 -16.44 -10.07
N GLY A 467 -6.81 -16.76 -9.12
CA GLY A 467 -5.44 -16.22 -9.03
C GLY A 467 -4.39 -17.24 -9.44
N ALA A 468 -3.29 -16.79 -10.04
CA ALA A 468 -2.15 -17.63 -10.37
C ALA A 468 -0.80 -16.95 -10.13
N ILE A 469 0.18 -17.71 -9.66
CA ILE A 469 1.60 -17.32 -9.71
C ILE A 469 2.36 -18.34 -10.56
N VAL A 470 3.17 -17.84 -11.49
CA VAL A 470 4.11 -18.65 -12.28
C VAL A 470 5.52 -18.15 -12.02
N GLN A 471 6.34 -18.99 -11.37
CA GLN A 471 7.73 -18.70 -11.07
C GLN A 471 8.65 -19.54 -11.96
N ASN A 472 9.31 -18.89 -12.91
CA ASN A 472 10.28 -19.51 -13.81
C ASN A 472 11.73 -19.30 -13.34
N GLY A 473 11.96 -18.48 -12.32
CA GLY A 473 13.27 -18.15 -11.76
C GLY A 473 13.14 -17.18 -10.57
N GLY A 474 14.27 -16.56 -10.17
CA GLY A 474 14.30 -15.58 -9.09
C GLY A 474 13.90 -16.11 -7.70
N ASN A 475 13.63 -15.18 -6.79
CA ASN A 475 13.24 -15.43 -5.40
C ASN A 475 11.86 -14.85 -5.09
N ASN A 476 11.00 -15.64 -4.44
CA ASN A 476 9.78 -15.18 -3.80
C ASN A 476 9.93 -15.28 -2.27
N ASP A 477 10.17 -14.14 -1.62
CA ASP A 477 10.36 -14.01 -0.17
C ASP A 477 9.03 -13.62 0.53
N VAL A 478 8.34 -14.60 1.13
CA VAL A 478 7.07 -14.38 1.83
C VAL A 478 7.27 -14.41 3.35
N PHE A 479 7.21 -13.23 3.98
CA PHE A 479 7.59 -13.07 5.39
C PHE A 479 6.55 -13.55 6.40
N SER A 480 5.28 -13.73 6.01
CA SER A 480 4.25 -14.27 6.89
C SER A 480 3.61 -15.51 6.29
N GLN A 481 2.80 -15.36 5.25
CA GLN A 481 2.06 -16.50 4.68
C GLN A 481 1.78 -16.34 3.20
N LEU A 482 1.97 -17.44 2.47
CA LEU A 482 1.41 -17.65 1.14
C LEU A 482 0.08 -18.41 1.30
N ILE A 483 -0.99 -17.88 0.72
CA ILE A 483 -2.30 -18.52 0.74
C ILE A 483 -2.83 -18.68 -0.69
N LEU A 484 -3.04 -19.92 -1.09
CA LEU A 484 -3.76 -20.26 -2.32
C LEU A 484 -5.22 -20.54 -1.97
N ALA A 485 -6.12 -19.70 -2.48
CA ALA A 485 -7.54 -19.69 -2.16
C ALA A 485 -7.88 -19.39 -0.69
N PHE A 486 -7.64 -18.14 -0.26
CA PHE A 486 -8.01 -17.63 1.07
C PHE A 486 -9.53 -17.59 1.29
N GLY A 487 -10.32 -17.35 0.24
CA GLY A 487 -11.78 -17.42 0.24
C GLY A 487 -12.28 -18.56 -0.68
N PRO A 488 -13.53 -18.51 -1.18
CA PRO A 488 -14.11 -19.57 -2.02
C PRO A 488 -13.52 -19.65 -3.45
N GLY A 489 -12.55 -18.78 -3.79
CA GLY A 489 -11.93 -18.74 -5.11
C GLY A 489 -11.00 -19.92 -5.42
N SER A 490 -10.18 -19.75 -6.46
CA SER A 490 -9.16 -20.71 -6.86
C SER A 490 -7.79 -20.06 -6.95
N GLY A 491 -6.81 -20.59 -6.21
CA GLY A 491 -5.43 -20.12 -6.22
C GLY A 491 -4.49 -21.18 -6.78
N THR A 492 -3.58 -20.79 -7.68
CA THR A 492 -2.58 -21.70 -8.24
C THR A 492 -1.18 -21.13 -8.14
N TYR A 493 -0.21 -22.01 -7.89
CA TYR A 493 1.22 -21.68 -7.93
C TYR A 493 1.95 -22.72 -8.77
N LEU A 494 2.75 -22.26 -9.72
CA LEU A 494 3.62 -23.11 -10.54
C LEU A 494 5.09 -22.70 -10.31
N LEU A 495 5.87 -23.59 -9.69
CA LEU A 495 7.32 -23.42 -9.49
C LEU A 495 8.08 -24.27 -10.51
N GLU A 496 8.60 -23.61 -11.55
CA GLU A 496 9.46 -24.25 -12.57
C GLU A 496 10.94 -24.19 -12.16
N ALA A 497 11.41 -23.06 -11.64
CA ALA A 497 12.76 -22.88 -11.07
C ALA A 497 12.82 -21.68 -10.11
N GLY A 498 13.99 -21.45 -9.49
CA GLY A 498 14.17 -20.40 -8.47
C GLY A 498 13.86 -20.91 -7.05
N GLU A 499 13.57 -19.98 -6.16
CA GLU A 499 13.28 -20.26 -4.75
C GLU A 499 12.01 -19.53 -4.30
N ILE A 500 11.12 -20.23 -3.61
CA ILE A 500 10.12 -19.62 -2.74
C ILE A 500 10.49 -19.91 -1.30
N LEU A 501 10.47 -18.87 -0.47
CA LEU A 501 10.78 -18.96 0.96
C LEU A 501 9.66 -18.29 1.75
N ALA A 502 8.78 -19.12 2.32
CA ALA A 502 7.63 -18.70 3.10
C ALA A 502 7.74 -19.13 4.57
N ASN A 503 7.22 -18.30 5.48
CA ASN A 503 7.06 -18.70 6.88
C ASN A 503 5.96 -19.77 7.04
N GLN A 504 4.87 -19.63 6.29
CA GLN A 504 3.74 -20.57 6.27
C GLN A 504 3.16 -20.62 4.85
N GLU A 505 2.67 -21.79 4.47
CA GLU A 505 1.96 -21.98 3.21
C GLU A 505 0.61 -22.67 3.46
N PHE A 506 -0.44 -22.12 2.88
CA PHE A 506 -1.79 -22.69 2.92
C PHE A 506 -2.29 -22.97 1.51
N ILE A 507 -2.35 -24.24 1.15
CA ILE A 507 -2.79 -24.69 -0.16
C ILE A 507 -4.25 -25.12 -0.07
N GLY A 508 -5.16 -24.25 -0.52
CA GLY A 508 -6.60 -24.48 -0.46
C GLY A 508 -7.11 -24.33 0.96
N LEU A 509 -7.20 -23.07 1.44
CA LEU A 509 -7.63 -22.76 2.81
C LEU A 509 -9.15 -22.76 2.96
N ASN A 510 -9.85 -22.04 2.08
CA ASN A 510 -11.33 -21.97 2.04
C ASN A 510 -11.92 -22.21 0.65
N GLY A 511 -11.08 -22.51 -0.34
CA GLY A 511 -11.44 -22.75 -1.73
C GLY A 511 -10.56 -23.84 -2.35
N THR A 512 -10.29 -23.71 -3.66
CA THR A 512 -9.47 -24.68 -4.39
C THR A 512 -8.04 -24.14 -4.56
N GLY A 513 -7.07 -24.75 -3.86
CA GLY A 513 -5.67 -24.37 -3.97
C GLY A 513 -4.84 -25.47 -4.64
N VAL A 514 -3.99 -25.09 -5.60
CA VAL A 514 -3.07 -26.03 -6.26
C VAL A 514 -1.66 -25.46 -6.31
N PHE A 515 -0.72 -26.14 -5.65
CA PHE A 515 0.71 -25.88 -5.81
C PHE A 515 1.31 -26.97 -6.70
N THR A 516 2.02 -26.59 -7.75
CA THR A 516 2.73 -27.52 -8.64
C THR A 516 4.20 -27.16 -8.71
N GLN A 517 5.04 -28.07 -8.22
CA GLN A 517 6.49 -27.93 -8.23
C GLN A 517 7.10 -28.87 -9.27
N ARG A 518 7.72 -28.30 -10.30
CA ARG A 518 8.45 -29.04 -11.34
C ARG A 518 9.97 -28.90 -11.22
N GLY A 519 10.43 -27.85 -10.55
CA GLY A 519 11.83 -27.61 -10.22
C GLY A 519 11.95 -26.64 -9.05
N GLY A 520 13.11 -25.99 -8.94
CA GLY A 520 13.37 -25.00 -7.89
C GLY A 520 13.34 -25.56 -6.47
N LEU A 521 13.34 -24.64 -5.52
CA LEU A 521 13.34 -24.90 -4.08
C LEU A 521 12.12 -24.23 -3.44
N ASN A 522 11.27 -25.02 -2.78
CA ASN A 522 10.25 -24.51 -1.87
C ASN A 522 10.76 -24.70 -0.44
N GLN A 523 11.02 -23.60 0.26
CA GLN A 523 11.40 -23.59 1.66
C GLN A 523 10.26 -23.03 2.53
N VAL A 524 9.76 -23.87 3.44
CA VAL A 524 8.79 -23.46 4.45
C VAL A 524 9.46 -23.51 5.81
N GLN A 525 10.13 -22.41 6.15
CA GLN A 525 10.97 -22.32 7.33
C GLN A 525 10.78 -21.00 8.07
N PHE A 526 11.25 -20.99 9.29
CA PHE A 526 10.98 -19.93 10.24
C PHE A 526 11.95 -18.75 10.15
N ARG A 527 11.43 -17.53 9.95
CA ARG A 527 12.22 -16.28 10.05
C ARG A 527 12.02 -15.48 11.35
N HIS A 528 10.93 -15.63 12.14
CA HIS A 528 10.67 -14.90 13.41
C HIS A 528 9.64 -15.60 14.34
N TYR A 529 9.87 -15.63 15.67
CA TYR A 529 9.03 -16.32 16.69
C TYR A 529 7.95 -15.42 17.30
N THR A 530 6.72 -15.91 17.35
CA THR A 530 5.77 -15.60 18.42
C THR A 530 5.26 -16.91 19.03
N ALA A 531 5.11 -16.96 20.36
CA ALA A 531 4.71 -18.18 21.05
C ALA A 531 3.26 -18.56 20.66
N GLY A 532 3.08 -19.78 20.13
CA GLY A 532 1.79 -20.29 19.64
C GLY A 532 1.71 -20.49 18.12
N ASP A 533 2.71 -20.02 17.37
CA ASP A 533 2.71 -20.08 15.91
C ASP A 533 3.07 -21.46 15.35
N VAL A 534 2.38 -21.88 14.28
CA VAL A 534 2.69 -23.07 13.48
C VAL A 534 3.68 -22.75 12.34
N SER A 535 4.65 -21.87 12.59
CA SER A 535 5.61 -21.44 11.58
C SER A 535 6.50 -22.58 11.07
N GLY A 536 6.91 -22.49 9.81
CA GLY A 536 7.61 -23.56 9.09
C GLY A 536 6.70 -24.73 8.69
N THR A 537 5.39 -24.51 8.63
CA THR A 537 4.41 -25.54 8.26
C THR A 537 3.80 -25.25 6.90
N LEU A 538 3.83 -26.27 6.03
CA LEU A 538 3.03 -26.36 4.82
C LEU A 538 1.71 -27.07 5.15
N PHE A 539 0.58 -26.39 4.93
CA PHE A 539 -0.76 -26.94 5.07
C PHE A 539 -1.37 -27.21 3.68
N VAL A 540 -1.85 -28.44 3.46
CA VAL A 540 -2.52 -28.83 2.21
C VAL A 540 -3.95 -29.25 2.54
N GLY A 541 -4.94 -28.51 2.05
CA GLY A 541 -6.36 -28.84 2.19
C GLY A 541 -6.89 -28.77 3.62
N THR A 542 -6.28 -27.96 4.47
CA THR A 542 -6.66 -27.78 5.87
C THR A 542 -6.25 -26.39 6.36
N SER A 543 -7.01 -25.82 7.29
CA SER A 543 -6.67 -24.56 7.96
C SER A 543 -5.78 -24.76 9.19
N GLY A 544 -5.55 -26.00 9.62
CA GLY A 544 -4.88 -26.29 10.90
C GLY A 544 -5.72 -25.94 12.14
N GLU A 545 -6.92 -25.36 11.98
CA GLU A 545 -7.83 -25.01 13.07
C GLU A 545 -8.97 -26.02 13.25
N PRO A 546 -9.38 -26.35 14.49
CA PRO A 546 -10.54 -27.18 14.75
C PRO A 546 -11.83 -26.54 14.18
N GLY A 547 -12.52 -27.23 13.27
CA GLY A 547 -13.79 -26.78 12.69
C GLY A 547 -13.69 -25.95 11.41
N GLY A 548 -12.53 -25.92 10.75
CA GLY A 548 -12.37 -25.32 9.42
C GLY A 548 -13.35 -25.85 8.37
N ARG A 549 -13.68 -25.02 7.37
CA ARG A 549 -14.52 -25.44 6.23
C ARG A 549 -13.79 -26.52 5.41
N PRO A 550 -14.52 -27.43 4.74
CA PRO A 550 -13.88 -28.39 3.84
C PRO A 550 -13.14 -27.64 2.73
N ALA A 551 -11.84 -27.85 2.64
CA ALA A 551 -10.95 -27.12 1.76
C ALA A 551 -10.27 -28.08 0.77
N ALA A 552 -10.13 -27.67 -0.49
CA ALA A 552 -9.63 -28.52 -1.56
C ALA A 552 -8.19 -28.11 -1.92
N GLY A 553 -7.23 -28.62 -1.15
CA GLY A 553 -5.81 -28.40 -1.39
C GLY A 553 -5.15 -29.54 -2.16
N THR A 554 -4.34 -29.22 -3.16
CA THR A 554 -3.49 -30.17 -3.87
C THR A 554 -2.05 -29.67 -3.96
N TYR A 555 -1.08 -30.47 -3.52
CA TYR A 555 0.35 -30.23 -3.74
C TYR A 555 0.90 -31.29 -4.70
N ASN A 556 1.40 -30.86 -5.85
CA ASN A 556 2.02 -31.72 -6.85
C ASN A 556 3.54 -31.54 -6.82
N MET A 557 4.24 -32.47 -6.17
CA MET A 557 5.69 -32.54 -6.13
C MET A 557 6.20 -33.39 -7.31
N LEU A 558 6.58 -32.75 -8.40
CA LEU A 558 6.99 -33.39 -9.67
C LEU A 558 8.50 -33.28 -9.94
N GLY A 559 9.21 -32.39 -9.24
CA GLY A 559 10.65 -32.18 -9.35
C GLY A 559 11.12 -31.09 -8.37
N GLY A 560 12.43 -30.80 -8.34
CA GLY A 560 13.00 -29.84 -7.39
C GLY A 560 13.12 -30.37 -5.96
N ALA A 561 13.15 -29.45 -4.98
CA ALA A 561 13.23 -29.78 -3.56
C ALA A 561 12.16 -29.02 -2.75
N LEU A 562 11.47 -29.72 -1.86
CA LEU A 562 10.60 -29.17 -0.82
C LEU A 562 11.27 -29.39 0.54
N ASP A 563 11.57 -28.31 1.25
CA ASP A 563 12.15 -28.34 2.60
C ASP A 563 11.24 -27.56 3.56
N ALA A 564 10.48 -28.29 4.37
CA ALA A 564 9.58 -27.74 5.37
C ALA A 564 9.88 -28.33 6.75
N LEU A 565 9.72 -27.55 7.82
CA LEU A 565 9.81 -28.15 9.17
C LEU A 565 8.70 -29.19 9.39
N ARG A 566 7.49 -28.86 8.92
CA ARG A 566 6.29 -29.69 9.02
C ARG A 566 5.48 -29.64 7.74
N ILE A 567 4.95 -30.78 7.34
CA ILE A 567 3.98 -30.90 6.24
C ILE A 567 2.71 -31.51 6.82
N VAL A 568 1.58 -30.82 6.71
CA VAL A 568 0.28 -31.28 7.19
C VAL A 568 -0.65 -31.44 6.00
N ASN A 569 -0.87 -32.68 5.59
CA ASN A 569 -1.71 -33.01 4.45
C ASN A 569 -3.12 -33.44 4.90
N GLY A 570 -4.08 -32.52 4.82
CA GLY A 570 -5.52 -32.78 4.90
C GLY A 570 -6.21 -32.84 3.53
N GLY A 571 -5.46 -32.71 2.43
CA GLY A 571 -5.96 -32.70 1.05
C GLY A 571 -5.35 -33.81 0.21
N THR A 572 -4.80 -33.46 -0.96
CA THR A 572 -4.08 -34.37 -1.84
C THR A 572 -2.63 -33.96 -1.99
N PHE A 573 -1.70 -34.84 -1.63
CA PHE A 573 -0.28 -34.68 -1.88
C PHE A 573 0.18 -35.72 -2.91
N VAL A 574 0.73 -35.28 -4.03
CA VAL A 574 1.26 -36.14 -5.09
C VAL A 574 2.78 -36.02 -5.09
N TYR A 575 3.47 -37.07 -4.65
CA TYR A 575 4.92 -37.18 -4.66
C TYR A 575 5.39 -38.02 -5.84
N ALA A 576 5.55 -37.37 -6.99
CA ALA A 576 5.89 -37.98 -8.27
C ALA A 576 7.21 -37.48 -8.86
N GLY A 577 8.05 -36.74 -8.11
CA GLY A 577 9.44 -36.44 -8.45
C GLY A 577 10.11 -35.53 -7.41
N GLY A 578 11.41 -35.29 -7.55
CA GLY A 578 12.18 -34.42 -6.65
C GLY A 578 12.45 -35.00 -5.26
N GLU A 579 12.83 -34.12 -4.32
CA GLU A 579 13.15 -34.46 -2.92
C GLU A 579 12.22 -33.74 -1.94
N VAL A 580 11.80 -34.45 -0.89
CA VAL A 580 10.97 -33.88 0.19
C VAL A 580 11.68 -34.08 1.52
N ALA A 581 11.86 -32.99 2.26
CA ALA A 581 12.37 -32.96 3.62
C ALA A 581 11.35 -32.34 4.57
N GLY A 582 11.27 -32.91 5.78
CA GLY A 582 10.34 -32.45 6.82
C GLY A 582 9.58 -33.55 7.50
N LYS A 583 8.94 -33.21 8.63
CA LYS A 583 8.01 -34.12 9.31
C LYS A 583 6.64 -34.06 8.64
N MET A 584 6.22 -35.15 8.00
CA MET A 584 4.94 -35.22 7.29
C MET A 584 3.85 -35.89 8.14
N SER A 585 2.71 -35.23 8.27
CA SER A 585 1.43 -35.78 8.76
C SER A 585 0.48 -35.94 7.58
N ASN A 586 0.02 -37.16 7.34
CA ASN A 586 -0.97 -37.47 6.31
C ASN A 586 -2.31 -37.85 6.95
N ASP A 587 -3.28 -36.96 6.82
CA ASP A 587 -4.65 -37.12 7.33
C ASP A 587 -5.69 -37.34 6.21
N ALA A 588 -5.23 -37.29 4.96
CA ALA A 588 -6.02 -37.49 3.74
C ALA A 588 -5.23 -38.31 2.71
N VAL A 589 -5.07 -37.84 1.46
CA VAL A 589 -4.52 -38.65 0.37
C VAL A 589 -3.06 -38.28 0.09
N LEU A 590 -2.15 -39.24 0.23
CA LEU A 590 -0.78 -39.16 -0.25
C LEU A 590 -0.58 -40.19 -1.37
N ARG A 591 -0.18 -39.74 -2.57
CA ARG A 591 0.17 -40.61 -3.70
C ARG A 591 1.66 -40.53 -3.96
N VAL A 592 2.33 -41.67 -4.03
CA VAL A 592 3.78 -41.77 -4.28
C VAL A 592 3.99 -42.63 -5.50
N SER A 593 4.73 -42.13 -6.49
CA SER A 593 5.00 -42.85 -7.74
C SER A 593 6.50 -43.00 -7.97
N GLY A 594 6.96 -44.21 -8.27
CA GLY A 594 8.39 -44.52 -8.42
C GLY A 594 9.18 -44.41 -7.12
N TYR A 595 10.50 -44.63 -7.16
CA TYR A 595 11.35 -44.53 -5.97
C TYR A 595 11.41 -43.10 -5.42
N ARG A 596 10.96 -42.89 -4.19
CA ARG A 596 10.96 -41.60 -3.50
C ARG A 596 11.56 -41.72 -2.12
N ARG A 597 12.18 -40.63 -1.66
CA ARG A 597 12.79 -40.52 -0.33
C ARG A 597 12.16 -39.36 0.43
N LEU A 598 11.70 -39.60 1.65
CA LEU A 598 11.28 -38.57 2.59
C LEU A 598 12.38 -38.42 3.64
N ALA A 599 13.05 -37.27 3.64
CA ALA A 599 14.05 -36.91 4.64
C ALA A 599 13.36 -36.35 5.90
N GLY A 600 12.82 -37.25 6.73
CA GLY A 600 12.12 -36.90 7.96
C GLY A 600 11.25 -38.02 8.51
N ASP A 601 10.40 -37.67 9.47
CA ASP A 601 9.40 -38.58 10.04
C ASP A 601 8.11 -38.56 9.21
N PHE A 602 7.41 -39.70 9.19
CA PHE A 602 6.11 -39.86 8.59
C PHE A 602 5.08 -40.31 9.62
N VAL A 603 3.96 -39.62 9.70
CA VAL A 603 2.79 -40.00 10.51
C VAL A 603 1.58 -40.04 9.59
N GLN A 604 0.80 -41.10 9.66
CA GLN A 604 -0.48 -41.23 8.97
C GLN A 604 -1.57 -41.61 9.96
N SER A 605 -2.63 -40.80 10.04
CA SER A 605 -3.78 -41.09 10.89
C SER A 605 -4.70 -42.14 10.27
N ALA A 606 -5.66 -42.66 11.05
CA ALA A 606 -6.65 -43.64 10.60
C ALA A 606 -7.49 -43.19 9.38
N THR A 607 -7.66 -41.88 9.17
CA THR A 607 -8.37 -41.34 7.99
C THR A 607 -7.46 -41.13 6.78
N GLY A 608 -6.15 -41.16 6.99
CA GLY A 608 -5.16 -41.04 5.92
C GLY A 608 -5.09 -42.28 5.03
N ALA A 609 -4.72 -42.05 3.78
CA ALA A 609 -4.51 -43.06 2.76
C ALA A 609 -3.17 -42.80 2.04
N LEU A 610 -2.28 -43.80 2.08
CA LEU A 610 -1.05 -43.83 1.32
C LEU A 610 -1.26 -44.72 0.09
N HIS A 611 -1.14 -44.14 -1.10
CA HIS A 611 -1.14 -44.86 -2.36
C HIS A 611 0.28 -44.98 -2.88
N LEU A 612 0.78 -46.21 -2.95
CA LEU A 612 2.04 -46.54 -3.62
C LEU A 612 1.71 -46.91 -5.06
N ASP A 613 1.76 -45.89 -5.92
CA ASP A 613 1.51 -45.97 -7.34
C ASP A 613 2.74 -46.50 -8.10
N ASP A 614 2.49 -47.14 -9.25
CA ASP A 614 3.52 -47.76 -10.07
C ASP A 614 4.43 -48.74 -9.29
N ALA A 615 3.86 -49.40 -8.28
CA ALA A 615 4.56 -50.35 -7.43
C ALA A 615 4.84 -51.69 -8.15
N LEU A 616 5.67 -52.54 -7.53
CA LEU A 616 5.99 -53.89 -8.00
C LEU A 616 6.67 -53.96 -9.38
N VAL A 617 7.32 -52.87 -9.80
CA VAL A 617 8.08 -52.81 -11.05
C VAL A 617 9.55 -53.20 -10.85
N SER A 618 10.15 -52.86 -9.69
CA SER A 618 11.54 -53.16 -9.34
C SER A 618 11.63 -53.81 -7.96
N ALA A 619 12.45 -54.86 -7.84
CA ALA A 619 12.58 -55.64 -6.60
C ALA A 619 13.51 -55.01 -5.56
N GLN A 620 14.38 -54.08 -5.96
CA GLN A 620 15.55 -53.66 -5.16
C GLN A 620 15.40 -52.31 -4.46
N SER A 621 14.29 -51.60 -4.64
CA SER A 621 14.11 -50.29 -4.01
C SER A 621 12.64 -50.06 -3.70
N ALA A 622 12.37 -49.66 -2.45
CA ALA A 622 11.04 -49.28 -2.00
C ALA A 622 10.48 -48.12 -2.84
N VAL A 623 9.18 -48.11 -3.08
CA VAL A 623 8.51 -46.96 -3.70
C VAL A 623 8.66 -45.74 -2.81
N LEU A 624 8.52 -45.90 -1.49
CA LEU A 624 8.80 -44.86 -0.51
C LEU A 624 9.85 -45.32 0.51
N HIS A 625 10.94 -44.57 0.64
CA HIS A 625 11.90 -44.70 1.74
C HIS A 625 11.77 -43.50 2.69
N ILE A 626 11.63 -43.76 3.98
CA ILE A 626 11.51 -42.75 5.04
C ILE A 626 12.79 -42.80 5.88
N ASP A 627 13.51 -41.69 5.94
CA ASP A 627 14.78 -41.64 6.68
C ASP A 627 14.59 -41.70 8.21
N GLY A 628 13.42 -41.26 8.69
CA GLY A 628 13.07 -41.22 10.11
C GLY A 628 12.11 -42.33 10.53
N ASN A 629 11.26 -42.01 11.52
CA ASN A 629 10.23 -42.92 12.02
C ASN A 629 8.97 -42.88 11.13
N ALA A 630 8.37 -44.04 10.88
CA ALA A 630 7.05 -44.17 10.25
C ALA A 630 6.00 -44.67 11.25
N ASP A 631 4.94 -43.91 11.47
CA ASP A 631 3.76 -44.30 12.26
C ASP A 631 2.53 -44.27 11.34
N ILE A 632 1.90 -45.42 11.11
CA ILE A 632 0.87 -45.57 10.06
C ILE A 632 -0.35 -46.30 10.61
N ASP A 633 -1.42 -45.56 10.83
CA ASP A 633 -2.71 -46.06 11.32
C ASP A 633 -3.79 -46.10 10.21
N GLY A 634 -3.55 -45.41 9.09
CA GLY A 634 -4.43 -45.37 7.92
C GLY A 634 -4.11 -46.41 6.84
N ALA A 635 -4.93 -46.49 5.79
CA ALA A 635 -4.77 -47.48 4.72
C ALA A 635 -3.49 -47.28 3.86
N VAL A 636 -2.88 -48.38 3.43
CA VAL A 636 -1.74 -48.41 2.50
C VAL A 636 -2.12 -49.22 1.26
N TYR A 637 -2.43 -48.53 0.17
CA TYR A 637 -2.84 -49.13 -1.10
C TYR A 637 -1.62 -49.40 -1.98
N ILE A 638 -1.50 -50.64 -2.44
CA ILE A 638 -0.47 -51.03 -3.41
C ILE A 638 -1.08 -51.07 -4.81
N HIS A 639 -0.60 -50.23 -5.72
CA HIS A 639 -1.05 -50.22 -7.11
C HIS A 639 0.07 -50.70 -8.04
N PRO A 640 -0.02 -51.94 -8.57
CA PRO A 640 0.98 -52.45 -9.50
C PRO A 640 1.08 -51.53 -10.73
N GLY A 641 2.31 -51.18 -11.12
CA GLY A 641 2.56 -50.39 -12.32
C GLY A 641 2.18 -51.14 -13.59
N ALA A 642 1.88 -50.40 -14.66
CA ALA A 642 1.49 -50.99 -15.95
C ALA A 642 2.56 -51.93 -16.55
N GLN A 643 3.82 -51.76 -16.15
CA GLN A 643 4.96 -52.58 -16.58
C GLN A 643 5.31 -53.71 -15.60
N ALA A 644 4.55 -53.89 -14.51
CA ALA A 644 4.86 -54.87 -13.50
C ALA A 644 4.71 -56.31 -14.05
N THR A 645 5.83 -57.04 -14.11
CA THR A 645 5.81 -58.48 -14.31
C THR A 645 5.73 -59.16 -12.95
N LEU A 646 4.65 -59.92 -12.71
CA LEU A 646 4.38 -60.57 -11.43
C LEU A 646 4.49 -62.10 -11.56
N PRO A 647 5.70 -62.68 -11.72
CA PRO A 647 5.89 -64.11 -11.69
C PRO A 647 5.79 -64.62 -10.24
N VAL A 648 5.24 -65.82 -10.07
CA VAL A 648 5.17 -66.47 -8.76
C VAL A 648 6.59 -66.63 -8.20
N GLY A 649 6.78 -66.26 -6.93
CA GLY A 649 8.07 -66.24 -6.25
C GLY A 649 8.81 -64.89 -6.30
N ALA A 650 8.34 -63.93 -7.10
CA ALA A 650 8.89 -62.57 -7.04
C ALA A 650 8.53 -61.87 -5.73
N ALA A 651 9.42 -61.00 -5.27
CA ALA A 651 9.20 -60.15 -4.10
C ALA A 651 9.71 -58.73 -4.37
N PHE A 652 9.01 -57.75 -3.82
CA PHE A 652 9.24 -56.34 -4.06
C PHE A 652 9.17 -55.58 -2.74
N ASP A 653 10.19 -54.77 -2.47
CA ASP A 653 10.15 -53.80 -1.38
C ASP A 653 9.32 -52.61 -1.85
N VAL A 654 8.36 -52.16 -1.03
CA VAL A 654 7.45 -51.06 -1.41
C VAL A 654 7.49 -49.88 -0.46
N LEU A 655 7.77 -50.12 0.83
CA LEU A 655 7.89 -49.09 1.85
C LEU A 655 8.98 -49.48 2.85
N SER A 656 9.89 -48.57 3.18
CA SER A 656 10.89 -48.78 4.24
C SER A 656 11.08 -47.53 5.08
N ALA A 657 11.47 -47.72 6.34
CA ALA A 657 11.74 -46.64 7.29
C ALA A 657 12.90 -47.01 8.20
N ALA A 658 13.56 -46.02 8.82
CA ALA A 658 14.58 -46.30 9.83
C ALA A 658 13.99 -46.98 11.07
N THR A 659 12.80 -46.55 11.51
CA THR A 659 12.02 -47.17 12.60
C THR A 659 10.51 -47.11 12.34
N GLY A 660 9.73 -47.91 13.07
CA GLY A 660 8.26 -47.82 13.09
C GLY A 660 7.52 -48.73 12.11
N ILE A 661 8.22 -49.36 11.16
CA ILE A 661 7.63 -50.42 10.32
C ILE A 661 7.77 -51.77 11.02
N ASP A 662 6.66 -52.28 11.56
CA ASP A 662 6.54 -53.59 12.18
C ASP A 662 5.31 -54.37 11.65
N ASN A 663 5.04 -55.55 12.23
CA ASN A 663 3.95 -56.42 11.78
C ASN A 663 2.54 -55.82 12.00
N ALA A 664 2.36 -54.78 12.83
CA ALA A 664 1.07 -54.12 12.99
C ALA A 664 0.62 -53.45 11.69
N LEU A 665 1.57 -52.94 10.90
CA LEU A 665 1.31 -52.32 9.59
C LEU A 665 0.53 -53.23 8.64
N LEU A 666 0.70 -54.55 8.73
CA LEU A 666 0.06 -55.51 7.83
C LEU A 666 -1.48 -55.45 7.88
N ALA A 667 -2.06 -54.99 8.99
CA ALA A 667 -3.51 -54.79 9.11
C ALA A 667 -4.05 -53.62 8.26
N HIS A 668 -3.16 -52.74 7.81
CA HIS A 668 -3.52 -51.53 7.06
C HIS A 668 -3.21 -51.66 5.56
N VAL A 669 -2.54 -52.74 5.12
CA VAL A 669 -2.15 -52.94 3.73
C VAL A 669 -3.32 -53.45 2.89
N VAL A 670 -3.63 -52.72 1.83
CA VAL A 670 -4.68 -53.03 0.87
C VAL A 670 -4.05 -53.51 -0.43
N LEU A 671 -4.28 -54.79 -0.76
CA LEU A 671 -3.71 -55.45 -1.93
C LEU A 671 -4.77 -55.70 -3.01
N PRO A 672 -4.46 -55.42 -4.29
CA PRO A 672 -5.39 -55.68 -5.38
C PRO A 672 -5.49 -57.16 -5.70
N LEU A 673 -6.66 -57.58 -6.18
CA LEU A 673 -6.84 -58.90 -6.74
C LEU A 673 -6.13 -59.02 -8.09
N LEU A 674 -5.16 -59.92 -8.18
CA LEU A 674 -4.49 -60.26 -9.45
C LEU A 674 -5.34 -61.19 -10.33
N PRO A 675 -5.10 -61.26 -11.65
CA PRO A 675 -5.70 -62.28 -12.50
C PRO A 675 -5.12 -63.68 -12.21
N ASP A 676 -5.80 -64.71 -12.72
CA ASP A 676 -5.43 -66.12 -12.63
C ASP A 676 -5.36 -66.64 -11.18
N THR A 677 -4.47 -67.61 -10.93
CA THR A 677 -4.25 -68.22 -9.62
C THR A 677 -3.37 -67.38 -8.70
N ARG A 678 -2.98 -66.17 -9.11
CA ARG A 678 -1.99 -65.34 -8.38
C ARG A 678 -2.61 -64.58 -7.21
N LEU A 679 -1.78 -64.39 -6.20
CA LEU A 679 -2.10 -63.68 -4.95
C LEU A 679 -0.88 -62.85 -4.53
N LEU A 680 -1.12 -61.66 -3.98
CA LEU A 680 -0.09 -60.86 -3.34
C LEU A 680 -0.12 -61.14 -1.84
N ARG A 681 1.05 -61.23 -1.21
CA ARG A 681 1.21 -61.38 0.24
C ARG A 681 2.12 -60.30 0.77
N ALA A 682 1.68 -59.59 1.81
CA ALA A 682 2.48 -58.62 2.51
C ALA A 682 3.25 -59.28 3.67
N SER A 683 4.47 -58.82 3.91
CA SER A 683 5.32 -59.21 5.03
C SER A 683 6.23 -58.05 5.43
N VAL A 684 6.64 -57.99 6.70
CA VAL A 684 7.63 -57.02 7.16
C VAL A 684 8.93 -57.75 7.50
N ILE A 685 10.04 -57.29 6.91
CA ILE A 685 11.38 -57.83 7.12
C ILE A 685 12.33 -56.66 7.30
N ASP A 686 13.06 -56.63 8.43
CA ASP A 686 14.09 -55.62 8.74
C ASP A 686 13.63 -54.17 8.49
N GLY A 687 12.43 -53.81 8.98
CA GLY A 687 11.88 -52.45 8.83
C GLY A 687 11.39 -52.11 7.42
N THR A 688 11.20 -53.11 6.56
CA THR A 688 10.73 -52.95 5.18
C THR A 688 9.46 -53.77 4.94
N LEU A 689 8.43 -53.12 4.39
CA LEU A 689 7.24 -53.77 3.86
C LEU A 689 7.58 -54.37 2.49
N ARG A 690 7.48 -55.70 2.42
CA ARG A 690 7.74 -56.51 1.23
C ARG A 690 6.48 -57.19 0.74
N ILE A 691 6.21 -57.08 -0.55
CA ILE A 691 5.10 -57.73 -1.25
C ILE A 691 5.63 -58.89 -2.09
N ALA A 692 5.20 -60.10 -1.79
CA ALA A 692 5.53 -61.31 -2.54
C ALA A 692 4.37 -61.75 -3.44
N VAL A 693 4.70 -62.28 -4.62
CA VAL A 693 3.75 -62.90 -5.55
C VAL A 693 3.71 -64.39 -5.28
N ASP A 694 2.54 -64.89 -4.94
CA ASP A 694 2.29 -66.30 -4.64
C ASP A 694 1.05 -66.79 -5.41
N THR A 695 0.61 -68.02 -5.12
CA THR A 695 -0.62 -68.61 -5.61
C THR A 695 -1.66 -68.75 -4.51
N VAL A 696 -2.93 -68.69 -4.90
CA VAL A 696 -4.07 -68.95 -4.02
C VAL A 696 -4.11 -70.42 -3.64
N ARG A 697 -4.29 -70.71 -2.35
CA ARG A 697 -4.38 -72.05 -1.79
C ARG A 697 -5.68 -72.20 -0.99
N CYS A 698 -6.03 -73.44 -0.63
CA CYS A 698 -7.25 -73.71 0.13
C CYS A 698 -7.25 -73.01 1.50
N GLU A 699 -6.09 -72.87 2.15
CA GLU A 699 -5.95 -72.10 3.39
C GLU A 699 -6.38 -70.63 3.27
N ASP A 700 -6.18 -69.99 2.13
CA ASP A 700 -6.59 -68.61 1.90
C ASP A 700 -8.12 -68.50 1.87
N VAL A 701 -8.78 -69.45 1.21
CA VAL A 701 -10.25 -69.55 1.17
C VAL A 701 -10.83 -69.83 2.56
N TYR A 702 -10.18 -70.70 3.35
CA TYR A 702 -10.62 -70.98 4.72
C TYR A 702 -10.47 -69.77 5.64
N THR A 703 -9.39 -69.02 5.49
CA THR A 703 -9.12 -67.81 6.29
C THR A 703 -10.25 -66.80 6.10
N ILE A 704 -10.66 -66.56 4.84
CA ILE A 704 -11.78 -65.68 4.52
C ILE A 704 -13.11 -66.25 5.04
N ARG A 705 -13.35 -67.54 4.82
CA ARG A 705 -14.57 -68.22 5.29
C ARG A 705 -14.76 -68.11 6.80
N ASN A 706 -13.69 -68.24 7.58
CA ASN A 706 -13.72 -68.14 9.04
C ASN A 706 -13.89 -66.69 9.54
N ALA A 707 -13.66 -65.71 8.69
CA ALA A 707 -13.86 -64.30 8.98
C ALA A 707 -15.23 -63.77 8.53
N ILE A 708 -16.09 -64.59 7.91
CA ILE A 708 -17.43 -64.18 7.47
C ILE A 708 -18.21 -63.53 8.62
N GLY A 709 -18.80 -62.37 8.34
CA GLY A 709 -19.59 -61.59 9.29
C GLY A 709 -18.78 -60.52 10.02
N GLN A 710 -17.45 -60.50 9.87
CA GLN A 710 -16.63 -59.38 10.31
C GLN A 710 -16.98 -58.13 9.49
N ARG A 711 -16.97 -56.98 10.17
CA ARG A 711 -17.20 -55.66 9.60
C ARG A 711 -16.13 -54.71 10.09
N GLY A 712 -15.62 -53.90 9.19
CA GLY A 712 -14.53 -52.99 9.49
C GLY A 712 -13.87 -52.50 8.21
N THR A 713 -13.10 -51.43 8.34
CA THR A 713 -12.26 -50.91 7.26
C THR A 713 -10.98 -51.75 7.16
N ASN A 714 -10.60 -52.16 5.95
CA ASN A 714 -9.35 -52.88 5.65
C ASN A 714 -9.22 -54.26 6.34
N LEU A 715 -10.31 -55.02 6.45
CA LEU A 715 -10.23 -56.39 6.98
C LEU A 715 -9.38 -57.25 6.03
N PRO A 716 -8.33 -57.97 6.49
CA PRO A 716 -7.49 -58.79 5.62
C PRO A 716 -8.25 -59.88 4.82
N ALA A 717 -9.44 -60.26 5.28
CA ALA A 717 -10.32 -61.22 4.63
C ALA A 717 -11.37 -60.60 3.70
N ASP A 718 -11.55 -59.27 3.73
CA ASP A 718 -12.45 -58.53 2.84
C ASP A 718 -11.70 -58.18 1.56
N VAL A 719 -11.61 -59.15 0.66
CA VAL A 719 -10.77 -59.06 -0.55
C VAL A 719 -11.42 -58.23 -1.64
N ASN A 720 -12.72 -57.96 -1.52
CA ASN A 720 -13.46 -57.08 -2.44
C ASN A 720 -13.56 -55.63 -1.91
N HIS A 721 -13.19 -55.41 -0.65
CA HIS A 721 -13.07 -54.12 0.03
C HIS A 721 -14.38 -53.35 0.14
N ASP A 722 -15.51 -54.04 0.36
CA ASP A 722 -16.81 -53.39 0.58
C ASP A 722 -17.16 -53.19 2.07
N GLY A 723 -16.20 -53.46 2.96
CA GLY A 723 -16.27 -53.25 4.39
C GLY A 723 -16.91 -54.42 5.16
N VAL A 724 -17.23 -55.52 4.47
CA VAL A 724 -17.89 -56.68 5.06
C VAL A 724 -17.29 -57.96 4.49
N VAL A 725 -16.74 -58.81 5.36
CA VAL A 725 -16.32 -60.15 4.94
C VAL A 725 -17.55 -61.02 4.75
N ASP A 726 -17.85 -61.39 3.51
CA ASP A 726 -18.98 -62.24 3.18
C ASP A 726 -18.69 -63.31 2.12
N VAL A 727 -19.75 -63.97 1.64
CA VAL A 727 -19.63 -65.06 0.65
C VAL A 727 -19.07 -64.60 -0.69
N ARG A 728 -19.13 -63.30 -1.01
CA ARG A 728 -18.54 -62.70 -2.21
C ARG A 728 -17.02 -62.69 -2.12
N ASP A 729 -16.45 -62.47 -0.94
CA ASP A 729 -15.00 -62.59 -0.71
C ASP A 729 -14.53 -64.02 -0.87
N VAL A 730 -15.25 -64.96 -0.25
CA VAL A 730 -14.96 -66.39 -0.42
C VAL A 730 -15.04 -66.79 -1.89
N ALA A 731 -16.07 -66.33 -2.61
CA ALA A 731 -16.23 -66.61 -4.02
C ALA A 731 -15.12 -65.97 -4.87
N ALA A 732 -14.71 -64.74 -4.56
CA ALA A 732 -13.64 -64.02 -5.25
C ALA A 732 -12.31 -64.77 -5.13
N MET A 733 -11.99 -65.28 -3.93
CA MET A 733 -10.77 -66.06 -3.71
C MET A 733 -10.88 -67.48 -4.27
N ALA A 734 -11.99 -68.19 -4.04
CA ALA A 734 -12.16 -69.58 -4.49
C ALA A 734 -12.16 -69.73 -6.02
N LYS A 735 -12.66 -68.74 -6.76
CA LYS A 735 -12.62 -68.71 -8.24
C LYS A 735 -11.20 -68.73 -8.81
N LYS A 736 -10.19 -68.36 -8.00
CA LYS A 736 -8.78 -68.36 -8.39
C LYS A 736 -8.11 -69.72 -8.20
N LEU A 737 -8.75 -70.68 -7.54
CA LEU A 737 -8.19 -72.03 -7.41
C LEU A 737 -8.30 -72.81 -8.74
N PRO A 738 -7.38 -73.75 -9.01
CA PRO A 738 -7.49 -74.64 -10.17
C PRO A 738 -8.83 -75.37 -10.21
N ARG A 739 -9.38 -75.58 -11.41
CA ARG A 739 -10.67 -76.26 -11.58
C ARG A 739 -10.62 -77.67 -11.00
N GLY A 740 -11.62 -78.02 -10.19
CA GLY A 740 -11.71 -79.32 -9.51
C GLY A 740 -10.96 -79.41 -8.18
N THR A 741 -10.35 -78.30 -7.72
CA THR A 741 -9.77 -78.23 -6.36
C THR A 741 -10.86 -78.47 -5.32
N LEU A 742 -10.68 -79.51 -4.51
CA LEU A 742 -11.53 -79.80 -3.36
C LEU A 742 -10.79 -79.35 -2.10
N CYS A 743 -11.13 -78.18 -1.59
CA CYS A 743 -10.72 -77.76 -0.27
C CYS A 743 -11.47 -78.62 0.77
N ARG A 744 -10.79 -79.63 1.32
CA ARG A 744 -11.31 -80.48 2.40
C ARG A 744 -10.98 -79.87 3.76
N ASN A 745 -11.97 -79.21 4.36
CA ASN A 745 -12.19 -78.92 5.79
C ASN A 745 -13.33 -77.89 5.93
#